data_AF-A0A814XED6-F1
#
_entry.id   AF-A0A814XED6-F1
#
_cell.length_a   1.000
_cell.length_b   1.000
_cell.length_c   1.000
_cell.angle_alpha   90.00
_cell.angle_beta   90.00
_cell.angle_gamma   90.00
#
_symmetry.space_group_name_H-M   'P 1'
#
loop_
_entity.id
_entity.type
_entity.pdbx_description
1 polymer ?
#
loop_
_entity_poly.entity_id
_entity_poly.type
_entity_poly.pdbx_seq_one_letter_code
_entity_poly.pdbx_strand_id
1 'polypeptide(L)'
;MPANPNSNNKVAKPLCVICMDEEADGVVLPCGHLCGCEPCLKMLLNSGAKCPICRAHMKSVVKVFQSGVMEEDMQVEQKQPEIVPAQDEDDGNWSLAQQSLSIASAGASLSSARPALSMAPAVEWVNDQVPIPIAISIAIPNMAQRSQVDICCVIDVSGSMGEDAKFQDPNDDSKFVSEGMNQLDIVKHSVKAVIHTLTDQDRLSLVAFHDDARSVFTLSEMNEGGKRQAIDALEALEPQNSTNIWAGLEAGLESLRTARASPRRRFILILTDGQPTISPPGGENTALRSYFEAHAGFTCSVSTFGFGYQLKSKMLLDVAREGKGTFAFIPDAKIVGTCFVNFVANACTNLALDAKVHLEPQNGASFPPVLHSSFQRVPWGLVFDLGPLHFGSHRDLIVPMKIPVGVHDHHHPFLKVTVEWTSENNNHKESLIGSDFVVTADALAAFARMSSVHSLEQVIDKCDATDPAGPKILKTLIGQLIGLEATAKDARITALLKGDLQERISKAVSTVERYQRWGAHYLRAVLRSHEYQMRTNFMDPGLQVYGGVLFSELVHSGGEIFKGLPLKKYSDHNAKSNNNKSKKNAIAAAVPVADSYYAGNSGGCFSGECVVQCKEQDGMVREKQLSQVRSGDCLQVVDAAGHVGFSPVLCL
;
A
#
# COMPACT_ATOMS: atom_id res chain seq x y z
N MET A 1 47.05 22.59 19.98
CA MET A 1 47.62 21.77 18.88
C MET A 1 48.89 21.09 19.38
N PRO A 2 49.29 19.89 18.92
CA PRO A 2 48.83 19.07 17.77
C PRO A 2 48.41 17.63 18.21
N ALA A 3 48.01 16.63 17.40
CA ALA A 3 47.57 16.48 16.02
C ALA A 3 46.70 15.21 15.92
N ASN A 4 45.80 15.23 14.93
CA ASN A 4 44.98 14.14 14.41
C ASN A 4 45.84 13.04 13.73
N PRO A 5 45.39 11.77 13.69
CA PRO A 5 45.49 11.01 12.46
C PRO A 5 44.10 10.50 12.03
N ASN A 6 43.51 11.29 11.12
CA ASN A 6 42.57 10.77 10.14
C ASN A 6 43.38 9.90 9.18
N SER A 7 43.09 8.60 9.12
CA SER A 7 43.28 7.83 7.90
C SER A 7 41.93 7.26 7.48
N ASN A 8 41.38 7.86 6.43
CA ASN A 8 40.33 7.32 5.58
C ASN A 8 40.50 5.80 5.38
N ASN A 9 39.64 4.97 5.97
CA ASN A 9 39.40 3.63 5.45
C ASN A 9 38.25 3.70 4.46
N LYS A 10 38.55 4.19 3.24
CA LYS A 10 37.74 3.86 2.08
C LYS A 10 37.84 2.36 1.89
N VAL A 11 36.80 1.61 2.27
CA VAL A 11 36.71 0.18 1.99
C VAL A 11 36.61 0.04 0.46
N ALA A 12 37.71 -0.37 -0.16
CA ALA A 12 37.79 -0.56 -1.60
C ALA A 12 37.00 -1.80 -1.99
N LYS A 13 36.14 -1.69 -3.03
CA LYS A 13 35.43 -2.85 -3.57
C LYS A 13 36.44 -3.85 -4.13
N PRO A 14 36.22 -5.16 -4.02
CA PRO A 14 37.10 -6.14 -4.66
C PRO A 14 37.07 -5.91 -6.17
N LEU A 15 38.25 -5.72 -6.76
CA LEU A 15 38.40 -5.58 -8.21
C LEU A 15 38.02 -6.89 -8.89
N CYS A 16 37.47 -6.78 -10.10
CA CYS A 16 37.17 -7.91 -10.94
C CYS A 16 38.45 -8.73 -11.16
N VAL A 17 38.44 -10.03 -10.83
CA VAL A 17 39.62 -10.89 -10.97
C VAL A 17 40.00 -11.19 -12.43
N ILE A 18 39.21 -10.70 -13.39
CA ILE A 18 39.35 -10.96 -14.83
C ILE A 18 39.94 -9.74 -15.53
N CYS A 19 39.31 -8.57 -15.42
CA CYS A 19 39.86 -7.34 -16.03
C CYS A 19 40.77 -6.56 -15.09
N MET A 20 40.64 -6.73 -13.77
CA MET A 20 41.32 -5.92 -12.74
C MET A 20 41.08 -4.40 -12.84
N ASP A 21 40.20 -3.96 -13.74
CA ASP A 21 39.91 -2.54 -14.02
C ASP A 21 38.60 -2.07 -13.37
N GLU A 22 37.58 -2.94 -13.32
CA GLU A 22 36.24 -2.63 -12.82
C GLU A 22 35.96 -3.34 -11.50
N GLU A 23 35.05 -2.79 -10.70
CA GLU A 23 34.64 -3.39 -9.42
C GLU A 23 33.81 -4.67 -9.64
N ALA A 24 33.98 -5.66 -8.76
CA ALA A 24 33.19 -6.89 -8.84
C ALA A 24 31.73 -6.63 -8.42
N ASP A 25 30.83 -6.60 -9.40
CA ASP A 25 29.39 -6.39 -9.23
C ASP A 25 28.52 -7.55 -9.76
N GLY A 26 29.14 -8.63 -10.25
CA GLY A 26 28.47 -9.83 -10.77
C GLY A 26 28.65 -11.08 -9.90
N VAL A 27 27.54 -11.71 -9.52
CA VAL A 27 27.50 -13.00 -8.81
C VAL A 27 27.27 -14.13 -9.80
N VAL A 28 28.09 -15.17 -9.72
CA VAL A 28 27.98 -16.37 -10.55
C VAL A 28 27.03 -17.38 -9.92
N LEU A 29 26.00 -17.81 -10.65
CA LEU A 29 25.08 -18.86 -10.23
C LEU A 29 25.46 -20.21 -10.87
N PRO A 30 25.30 -21.34 -10.14
CA PRO A 30 24.66 -21.46 -8.82
C PRO A 30 25.61 -21.26 -7.62
N CYS A 31 26.89 -21.00 -7.84
CA CYS A 31 27.89 -21.05 -6.75
C CYS A 31 27.97 -19.80 -5.86
N GLY A 32 27.24 -18.71 -6.17
CA GLY A 32 27.12 -17.52 -5.34
C GLY A 32 28.37 -16.63 -5.26
N HIS A 33 29.43 -16.89 -6.04
CA HIS A 33 30.67 -16.14 -5.93
C HIS A 33 30.62 -14.79 -6.66
N LEU A 34 30.83 -13.70 -5.91
CA LEU A 34 31.08 -12.34 -6.42
C LEU A 34 32.57 -12.19 -6.74
N CYS A 35 32.95 -12.38 -8.00
CA CYS A 35 34.38 -12.44 -8.38
C CYS A 35 34.76 -11.60 -9.60
N GLY A 36 33.80 -11.02 -10.30
CA GLY A 36 34.09 -10.20 -11.47
C GLY A 36 33.01 -9.16 -11.73
N CYS A 37 33.33 -8.18 -12.57
CA CYS A 37 32.32 -7.27 -13.08
C CYS A 37 31.38 -8.04 -14.01
N GLU A 38 30.12 -7.62 -14.07
CA GLU A 38 29.07 -8.22 -14.87
C GLU A 38 29.51 -8.45 -16.35
N PRO A 39 30.18 -7.51 -17.05
CA PRO A 39 30.62 -7.75 -18.42
C PRO A 39 31.61 -8.91 -18.55
N CYS A 40 32.62 -8.98 -17.67
CA CYS A 40 33.64 -10.03 -17.71
C CYS A 40 33.06 -11.41 -17.40
N LEU A 41 32.14 -11.47 -16.43
CA LEU A 41 31.48 -12.73 -16.06
C LEU A 41 30.48 -13.20 -17.13
N LYS A 42 29.76 -12.28 -17.79
CA LYS A 42 28.90 -12.63 -18.94
C LYS A 42 29.72 -13.12 -20.14
N MET A 43 30.89 -12.55 -20.37
CA MET A 43 31.81 -13.03 -21.41
C MET A 43 32.31 -14.46 -21.11
N LEU A 44 32.65 -14.77 -19.85
CA LEU A 44 33.01 -16.12 -19.41
C LEU A 44 31.84 -17.11 -19.48
N LEU A 45 30.63 -16.67 -19.15
CA LEU A 45 29.42 -17.48 -19.28
C LEU A 45 29.20 -17.87 -20.75
N ASN A 46 29.37 -16.93 -21.67
CA ASN A 46 29.17 -17.15 -23.11
C ASN A 46 30.25 -18.03 -23.74
N SER A 47 31.46 -18.10 -23.16
CA SER A 47 32.52 -19.02 -23.60
C SER A 47 32.44 -20.42 -22.97
N GLY A 48 31.41 -20.68 -22.13
CA GLY A 48 31.21 -21.97 -21.46
C GLY A 48 32.20 -22.24 -20.33
N ALA A 49 32.88 -21.21 -19.84
CA ALA A 49 33.88 -21.32 -18.80
C ALA A 49 33.27 -21.59 -17.41
N LYS A 50 34.14 -21.98 -16.48
CA LYS A 50 33.78 -22.27 -15.08
C LYS A 50 34.05 -21.04 -14.20
N CYS A 51 33.38 -20.95 -13.05
CA CYS A 51 33.60 -19.90 -12.06
C CYS A 51 35.10 -19.74 -11.74
N PRO A 52 35.67 -18.53 -11.80
CA PRO A 52 37.10 -18.29 -11.50
C PRO A 52 37.54 -18.71 -10.10
N ILE A 53 36.62 -18.71 -9.13
CA ILE A 53 36.91 -19.03 -7.72
C ILE A 53 36.77 -20.53 -7.45
N CYS A 54 35.57 -21.07 -7.60
CA CYS A 54 35.26 -22.45 -7.20
C CYS A 54 35.27 -23.45 -8.36
N ARG A 55 35.50 -23.00 -9.60
CA ARG A 55 35.48 -23.83 -10.83
C ARG A 55 34.17 -24.59 -11.07
N ALA A 56 33.08 -24.19 -10.41
CA ALA A 56 31.74 -24.69 -10.71
C ALA A 56 31.27 -24.22 -12.10
N HIS A 57 30.39 -24.99 -12.76
CA HIS A 57 29.84 -24.61 -14.05
C HIS A 57 28.88 -23.42 -13.90
N MET A 58 29.04 -22.40 -14.74
CA MET A 58 28.27 -21.16 -14.68
C MET A 58 26.94 -21.35 -15.42
N LYS A 59 25.81 -21.10 -14.75
CA LYS A 59 24.46 -21.14 -15.37
C LYS A 59 23.95 -19.74 -15.71
N SER A 60 24.23 -18.76 -14.85
CA SER A 60 23.85 -17.37 -15.06
C SER A 60 24.72 -16.45 -14.21
N VAL A 61 24.69 -15.16 -14.53
CA VAL A 61 25.38 -14.10 -13.80
C VAL A 61 24.36 -13.03 -13.44
N VAL A 62 24.27 -12.68 -12.16
CA VAL A 62 23.32 -11.68 -11.63
C VAL A 62 24.09 -10.50 -11.09
N LYS A 63 23.70 -9.29 -11.48
CA LYS A 63 24.27 -8.05 -10.94
C LYS A 63 23.69 -7.76 -9.57
N VAL A 64 24.53 -7.35 -8.62
CA VAL A 64 24.09 -7.02 -7.25
C VAL A 64 24.17 -5.52 -7.00
N PHE A 65 23.16 -4.98 -6.34
CA PHE A 65 23.09 -3.59 -5.87
C PHE A 65 22.87 -3.58 -4.35
N GLN A 66 23.56 -2.70 -3.62
CA GLN A 66 23.53 -2.64 -2.16
C GLN A 66 22.51 -1.60 -1.68
N SER A 67 21.65 -1.97 -0.73
CA SER A 67 20.65 -1.06 -0.10
C SER A 67 21.14 -0.58 1.27
N GLY A 68 20.94 0.70 1.60
CA GLY A 68 21.45 1.34 2.83
C GLY A 68 20.55 1.12 4.05
N VAL A 69 21.16 1.00 5.24
CA VAL A 69 20.53 0.77 6.55
C VAL A 69 20.33 2.10 7.29
N MET A 70 19.20 2.27 7.98
CA MET A 70 18.90 3.37 8.90
C MET A 70 19.28 2.95 10.34
N GLU A 71 20.00 3.79 11.08
CA GLU A 71 20.28 3.64 12.52
C GLU A 71 19.58 4.76 13.30
N GLU A 72 18.91 4.43 14.41
CA GLU A 72 18.96 5.20 15.67
C GLU A 72 18.32 4.41 16.85
N ASP A 73 18.96 4.55 18.00
CA ASP A 73 18.86 3.74 19.23
C ASP A 73 17.57 3.96 20.07
N MET A 74 16.98 2.87 20.58
CA MET A 74 16.11 2.91 21.77
C MET A 74 16.41 1.71 22.69
N GLN A 75 16.99 2.01 23.86
CA GLN A 75 17.21 1.05 24.95
C GLN A 75 15.88 0.81 25.69
N VAL A 76 15.45 -0.45 25.78
CA VAL A 76 14.36 -0.88 26.69
C VAL A 76 14.86 -2.06 27.52
N GLU A 77 14.94 -1.85 28.84
CA GLU A 77 15.26 -2.90 29.83
C GLU A 77 14.20 -4.01 29.81
N GLN A 78 14.62 -5.25 29.55
CA GLN A 78 13.78 -6.44 29.63
C GLN A 78 13.92 -7.11 31.01
N LYS A 79 12.80 -7.26 31.73
CA LYS A 79 12.66 -8.25 32.82
C LYS A 79 11.99 -9.50 32.28
N GLN A 80 12.68 -10.64 32.36
CA GLN A 80 12.17 -11.97 32.01
C GLN A 80 11.26 -12.54 33.12
N PRO A 81 10.17 -13.25 32.79
CA PRO A 81 9.57 -14.26 33.67
C PRO A 81 10.02 -15.68 33.27
N GLU A 82 10.15 -16.53 34.29
CA GLU A 82 10.64 -17.91 34.27
C GLU A 82 9.75 -18.89 33.49
N ILE A 83 10.39 -19.89 32.88
CA ILE A 83 9.79 -21.01 32.13
C ILE A 83 9.55 -22.20 33.08
N VAL A 84 8.37 -22.83 32.99
CA VAL A 84 8.10 -24.15 33.59
C VAL A 84 7.90 -25.16 32.46
N PRO A 85 8.48 -26.38 32.49
CA PRO A 85 8.44 -27.30 31.35
C PRO A 85 7.13 -28.08 31.23
N ALA A 86 6.73 -28.35 29.99
CA ALA A 86 5.58 -29.15 29.58
C ALA A 86 5.80 -30.66 29.79
N GLN A 87 4.70 -31.38 30.03
CA GLN A 87 4.61 -32.82 29.82
C GLN A 87 3.60 -33.10 28.70
N ASP A 88 4.01 -34.02 27.83
CA ASP A 88 3.29 -34.53 26.65
C ASP A 88 2.06 -35.33 27.04
N GLU A 89 0.96 -35.19 26.30
CA GLU A 89 0.12 -36.31 25.87
C GLU A 89 -0.77 -35.89 24.68
N ASP A 90 -0.94 -36.85 23.77
CA ASP A 90 -1.40 -36.77 22.40
C ASP A 90 -2.82 -37.35 22.30
N ASP A 91 -3.81 -36.52 21.98
CA ASP A 91 -5.12 -36.98 21.53
C ASP A 91 -5.89 -35.92 20.72
N GLY A 92 -6.14 -36.26 19.46
CA GLY A 92 -6.79 -35.43 18.47
C GLY A 92 -8.25 -35.11 18.78
N ASN A 93 -8.52 -33.82 19.01
CA ASN A 93 -9.84 -33.20 18.89
C ASN A 93 -9.66 -31.71 18.57
N TRP A 94 -10.10 -31.26 17.38
CA TRP A 94 -10.09 -29.84 17.01
C TRP A 94 -11.25 -29.11 17.71
N SER A 95 -11.05 -28.72 18.98
CA SER A 95 -11.85 -27.68 19.63
C SER A 95 -11.05 -26.38 19.70
N LEU A 96 -11.49 -25.36 18.96
CA LEU A 96 -10.98 -23.99 19.08
C LEU A 96 -11.32 -23.47 20.50
N ALA A 97 -10.35 -23.53 21.40
CA ALA A 97 -10.45 -22.86 22.70
C ALA A 97 -10.39 -21.35 22.47
N GLN A 98 -11.54 -20.69 22.65
CA GLN A 98 -11.63 -19.25 22.80
C GLN A 98 -10.79 -18.82 24.02
N GLN A 99 -9.61 -18.25 23.78
CA GLN A 99 -8.97 -17.40 24.78
C GLN A 99 -9.62 -16.03 24.71
N SER A 100 -10.69 -15.87 25.49
CA SER A 100 -11.28 -14.58 25.81
C SER A 100 -10.27 -13.72 26.58
N LEU A 101 -9.62 -12.78 25.89
CA LEU A 101 -8.96 -11.64 26.54
C LEU A 101 -10.04 -10.73 27.11
N SER A 102 -10.43 -10.97 28.36
CA SER A 102 -11.26 -10.04 29.13
C SER A 102 -10.37 -8.89 29.63
N ILE A 103 -10.19 -7.88 28.79
CA ILE A 103 -9.63 -6.60 29.22
C ILE A 103 -10.79 -5.75 29.75
N ALA A 104 -10.73 -5.45 31.05
CA ALA A 104 -11.72 -4.65 31.74
C ALA A 104 -11.99 -3.32 31.00
N SER A 105 -13.27 -3.07 30.75
CA SER A 105 -13.79 -1.88 30.10
C SER A 105 -13.52 -0.62 30.93
N ALA A 106 -12.49 0.14 30.57
CA ALA A 106 -12.40 1.55 30.90
C ALA A 106 -12.85 2.33 29.66
N GLY A 107 -14.14 2.67 29.61
CA GLY A 107 -14.73 3.51 28.57
C GLY A 107 -14.17 4.93 28.65
N ALA A 108 -13.05 5.18 27.99
CA ALA A 108 -12.66 6.53 27.59
C ALA A 108 -13.41 6.84 26.28
N SER A 109 -14.32 7.81 26.36
CA SER A 109 -15.05 8.33 25.21
C SER A 109 -14.08 8.70 24.08
N LEU A 110 -14.30 8.16 22.87
CA LEU A 110 -13.60 8.46 21.62
C LEU A 110 -13.64 9.96 21.25
N SER A 111 -14.45 10.77 21.94
CA SER A 111 -14.80 12.15 21.61
C SER A 111 -13.77 13.24 21.97
N SER A 112 -12.66 12.94 22.66
CA SER A 112 -11.70 13.97 23.13
C SER A 112 -10.39 14.07 22.36
N ALA A 113 -10.13 13.18 21.40
CA ALA A 113 -8.88 13.16 20.66
C ALA A 113 -8.92 14.21 19.54
N ARG A 114 -8.21 15.34 19.73
CA ARG A 114 -8.19 16.47 18.79
C ARG A 114 -6.99 16.39 17.85
N PRO A 115 -7.15 16.63 16.53
CA PRO A 115 -6.04 16.77 15.61
C PRO A 115 -5.11 17.90 16.06
N ALA A 116 -3.80 17.66 16.06
CA ALA A 116 -2.81 18.71 16.27
C ALA A 116 -2.49 19.37 14.93
N LEU A 117 -2.59 20.69 14.88
CA LEU A 117 -2.33 21.48 13.68
C LEU A 117 -0.95 22.13 13.79
N SER A 118 -0.18 22.09 12.71
CA SER A 118 1.04 22.87 12.56
C SER A 118 1.11 23.46 11.15
N MET A 119 1.88 24.54 11.00
CA MET A 119 2.20 25.07 9.69
C MET A 119 3.63 25.58 9.63
N ALA A 120 4.27 25.43 8.48
CA ALA A 120 5.63 25.87 8.25
C ALA A 120 5.85 26.10 6.75
N PRO A 121 6.71 27.06 6.34
CA PRO A 121 7.08 27.22 4.95
C PRO A 121 7.93 26.03 4.46
N ALA A 122 7.75 25.63 3.20
CA ALA A 122 8.57 24.59 2.58
C ALA A 122 9.81 25.13 1.84
N VAL A 123 10.01 26.45 1.85
CA VAL A 123 11.20 27.13 1.32
C VAL A 123 11.48 28.35 2.17
N GLU A 124 12.73 28.83 2.17
CA GLU A 124 13.07 30.09 2.83
C GLU A 124 12.33 31.26 2.16
N TRP A 125 11.79 32.16 2.98
CA TRP A 125 11.15 33.37 2.48
C TRP A 125 12.23 34.37 2.04
N VAL A 126 12.09 34.86 0.80
CA VAL A 126 13.08 35.79 0.19
C VAL A 126 12.52 37.21 0.07
N ASN A 127 11.29 37.36 -0.45
CA ASN A 127 10.61 38.64 -0.61
C ASN A 127 9.10 38.46 -0.77
N ASP A 128 8.36 39.59 -0.78
CA ASP A 128 6.90 39.64 -0.88
C ASP A 128 6.34 39.43 -2.29
N GLN A 129 7.20 39.38 -3.32
CA GLN A 129 6.79 39.25 -4.72
C GLN A 129 6.53 37.79 -5.11
N VAL A 130 7.27 36.87 -4.52
CA VAL A 130 7.23 35.43 -4.85
C VAL A 130 6.31 34.70 -3.87
N PRO A 131 5.24 34.02 -4.34
CA PRO A 131 4.45 33.17 -3.47
C PRO A 131 5.31 32.05 -2.89
N ILE A 132 5.24 31.85 -1.57
CA ILE A 132 5.94 30.75 -0.90
C ILE A 132 4.97 29.61 -0.57
N PRO A 133 5.36 28.34 -0.78
CA PRO A 133 4.58 27.18 -0.34
C PRO A 133 4.55 27.09 1.19
N ILE A 134 3.35 27.20 1.78
CA ILE A 134 3.10 26.94 3.19
C ILE A 134 2.56 25.52 3.33
N ALA A 135 3.27 24.69 4.09
CA ALA A 135 2.81 23.39 4.50
C ALA A 135 1.93 23.51 5.74
N ILE A 136 0.78 22.85 5.71
CA ILE A 136 -0.17 22.73 6.81
C ILE A 136 -0.24 21.24 7.13
N SER A 137 0.19 20.84 8.33
CA SER A 137 0.14 19.45 8.77
C SER A 137 -0.95 19.28 9.82
N ILE A 138 -1.73 18.21 9.66
CA ILE A 138 -2.81 17.80 10.54
C ILE A 138 -2.43 16.42 11.06
N ALA A 139 -1.87 16.39 12.26
CA ALA A 139 -1.51 15.15 12.94
C ALA A 139 -2.74 14.63 13.70
N ILE A 140 -3.24 13.48 13.29
CA ILE A 140 -4.40 12.86 13.94
C ILE A 140 -3.88 11.98 15.08
N PRO A 141 -4.40 12.12 16.32
CA PRO A 141 -3.94 11.35 17.46
C PRO A 141 -4.08 9.84 17.24
N ASN A 142 -3.24 9.08 17.93
CA ASN A 142 -3.37 7.63 17.98
C ASN A 142 -4.65 7.22 18.71
N MET A 143 -5.14 6.03 18.38
CA MET A 143 -6.29 5.41 19.00
C MET A 143 -5.89 4.06 19.59
N ALA A 144 -6.40 3.74 20.78
CA ALA A 144 -6.08 2.48 21.45
C ALA A 144 -6.85 1.29 20.87
N GLN A 145 -8.05 1.50 20.34
CA GLN A 145 -8.91 0.43 19.82
C GLN A 145 -9.48 0.79 18.46
N ARG A 146 -9.48 -0.15 17.53
CA ARG A 146 -10.06 0.03 16.20
C ARG A 146 -11.55 0.43 16.21
N SER A 147 -11.96 1.20 15.22
CA SER A 147 -13.37 1.53 14.95
C SER A 147 -14.12 0.32 14.39
N GLN A 148 -15.40 0.22 14.74
CA GLN A 148 -16.34 -0.77 14.18
C GLN A 148 -16.81 -0.33 12.78
N VAL A 149 -16.90 -1.27 11.85
CA VAL A 149 -17.20 -0.96 10.44
C VAL A 149 -18.33 -1.83 9.87
N ASP A 150 -19.06 -1.24 8.93
CA ASP A 150 -19.97 -1.92 8.02
C ASP A 150 -19.35 -1.93 6.61
N ILE A 151 -19.13 -3.11 6.05
CA ILE A 151 -18.50 -3.30 4.74
C ILE A 151 -19.47 -3.97 3.77
N CYS A 152 -19.68 -3.41 2.58
CA CYS A 152 -20.36 -4.08 1.48
C CYS A 152 -19.37 -4.41 0.36
N CYS A 153 -19.18 -5.70 0.06
CA CYS A 153 -18.43 -6.11 -1.11
C CYS A 153 -19.39 -6.28 -2.29
N VAL A 154 -19.19 -5.45 -3.31
CA VAL A 154 -19.94 -5.45 -4.57
C VAL A 154 -19.09 -6.16 -5.61
N ILE A 155 -19.45 -7.40 -5.92
CA ILE A 155 -18.66 -8.36 -6.67
C ILE A 155 -19.19 -8.48 -8.09
N ASP A 156 -18.33 -8.17 -9.06
CA ASP A 156 -18.58 -8.42 -10.46
C ASP A 156 -18.54 -9.94 -10.71
N VAL A 157 -19.63 -10.46 -11.27
CA VAL A 157 -19.72 -11.85 -11.71
C VAL A 157 -19.96 -11.93 -13.22
N SER A 158 -19.48 -10.96 -13.99
CA SER A 158 -19.54 -10.98 -15.45
C SER A 158 -18.64 -12.04 -16.09
N GLY A 159 -18.74 -12.20 -17.41
CA GLY A 159 -18.25 -13.38 -18.11
C GLY A 159 -16.73 -13.38 -18.19
N SER A 160 -16.17 -12.17 -18.29
CA SER A 160 -14.74 -11.89 -18.24
C SER A 160 -14.13 -12.22 -16.87
N MET A 161 -14.91 -12.24 -15.80
CA MET A 161 -14.46 -12.73 -14.49
C MET A 161 -14.17 -14.24 -14.49
N GLY A 162 -14.74 -14.99 -15.44
CA GLY A 162 -14.42 -16.40 -15.69
C GLY A 162 -13.14 -16.62 -16.51
N GLU A 163 -12.51 -15.56 -17.03
CA GLU A 163 -11.28 -15.69 -17.81
C GLU A 163 -10.07 -15.99 -16.92
N ASP A 164 -9.13 -16.72 -17.50
CA ASP A 164 -7.87 -17.11 -16.88
C ASP A 164 -7.05 -15.87 -16.48
N ALA A 165 -6.70 -15.78 -15.19
CA ALA A 165 -5.96 -14.66 -14.64
C ALA A 165 -4.48 -14.77 -15.02
N LYS A 166 -4.14 -14.19 -16.17
CA LYS A 166 -2.79 -14.14 -16.69
C LYS A 166 -2.07 -12.89 -16.21
N PHE A 167 -0.86 -13.05 -15.72
CA PHE A 167 0.03 -11.95 -15.38
C PHE A 167 1.32 -12.04 -16.16
N GLN A 168 1.98 -10.90 -16.32
CA GLN A 168 3.21 -10.84 -17.09
C GLN A 168 4.40 -11.39 -16.28
N ASP A 169 5.25 -12.20 -16.93
CA ASP A 169 6.48 -12.69 -16.29
C ASP A 169 7.37 -11.50 -15.88
N PRO A 170 7.76 -11.38 -14.60
CA PRO A 170 8.65 -10.31 -14.14
C PRO A 170 10.01 -10.27 -14.86
N ASN A 171 10.46 -11.40 -15.41
CA ASN A 171 11.76 -11.56 -16.06
C ASN A 171 11.69 -11.53 -17.59
N ASP A 172 10.50 -11.64 -18.18
CA ASP A 172 10.31 -11.70 -19.62
C ASP A 172 9.05 -10.94 -20.03
N ASP A 173 9.26 -9.73 -20.54
CA ASP A 173 8.15 -8.84 -20.88
C ASP A 173 7.24 -9.40 -22.01
N SER A 174 7.68 -10.42 -22.73
CA SER A 174 6.93 -11.06 -23.83
C SER A 174 6.04 -12.22 -23.39
N LYS A 175 6.14 -12.67 -22.13
CA LYS A 175 5.43 -13.85 -21.63
C LYS A 175 4.35 -13.51 -20.61
N PHE A 176 3.24 -14.21 -20.72
CA PHE A 176 2.18 -14.25 -19.72
C PHE A 176 2.18 -15.62 -19.05
N VAL A 177 2.11 -15.62 -17.74
CA VAL A 177 2.01 -16.79 -16.88
C VAL A 177 0.59 -16.89 -16.35
N SER A 178 0.03 -18.09 -16.36
CA SER A 178 -1.21 -18.42 -15.64
C SER A 178 -0.86 -19.38 -14.52
N GLU A 179 -1.47 -19.15 -13.35
CA GLU A 179 -1.37 -20.01 -12.18
C GLU A 179 -2.58 -20.96 -12.04
N GLY A 180 -3.46 -21.01 -13.05
CA GLY A 180 -4.65 -21.87 -13.07
C GLY A 180 -5.77 -21.36 -12.15
N MET A 181 -5.97 -20.05 -12.09
CA MET A 181 -7.06 -19.37 -11.39
C MET A 181 -7.73 -18.40 -12.35
N ASN A 182 -9.05 -18.26 -12.30
CA ASN A 182 -9.74 -17.19 -13.02
C ASN A 182 -9.80 -15.90 -12.17
N GLN A 183 -10.22 -14.78 -12.75
CA GLN A 183 -10.33 -13.51 -12.03
C GLN A 183 -11.31 -13.59 -10.84
N LEU A 184 -12.44 -14.30 -10.99
CA LEU A 184 -13.41 -14.48 -9.91
C LEU A 184 -12.81 -15.26 -8.73
N ASP A 185 -11.94 -16.24 -8.96
CA ASP A 185 -11.25 -16.99 -7.90
C ASP A 185 -10.33 -16.06 -7.09
N ILE A 186 -9.62 -15.17 -7.79
CA ILE A 186 -8.81 -14.12 -7.16
C ILE A 186 -9.69 -13.18 -6.33
N VAL A 187 -10.85 -12.77 -6.83
CA VAL A 187 -11.82 -11.95 -6.08
C VAL A 187 -12.38 -12.70 -4.87
N LYS A 188 -12.78 -13.97 -5.02
CA LYS A 188 -13.25 -14.79 -3.89
C LYS A 188 -12.18 -14.90 -2.81
N HIS A 189 -10.93 -15.13 -3.19
CA HIS A 189 -9.82 -15.17 -2.24
C HIS A 189 -9.60 -13.80 -1.56
N SER A 190 -9.71 -12.71 -2.32
CA SER A 190 -9.69 -11.33 -1.79
C SER A 190 -10.77 -11.08 -0.73
N VAL A 191 -12.01 -11.46 -1.01
CA VAL A 191 -13.14 -11.23 -0.12
C VAL A 191 -13.05 -12.13 1.12
N LYS A 192 -12.51 -13.36 1.00
CA LYS A 192 -12.19 -14.19 2.17
C LYS A 192 -11.20 -13.49 3.11
N ALA A 193 -10.18 -12.82 2.58
CA ALA A 193 -9.26 -12.03 3.40
C ALA A 193 -9.99 -10.97 4.23
N VAL A 194 -10.93 -10.25 3.61
CA VAL A 194 -11.78 -9.28 4.30
C VAL A 194 -12.62 -9.97 5.38
N ILE A 195 -13.36 -11.02 5.03
CA ILE A 195 -14.23 -11.76 5.97
C ILE A 195 -13.44 -12.27 7.19
N HIS A 196 -12.25 -12.82 6.98
CA HIS A 196 -11.45 -13.37 8.07
C HIS A 196 -10.80 -12.28 8.93
N THR A 197 -10.41 -11.13 8.36
CA THR A 197 -9.82 -9.99 9.08
C THR A 197 -10.84 -9.24 9.94
N LEU A 198 -12.12 -9.26 9.55
CA LEU A 198 -13.20 -8.65 10.33
C LEU A 198 -13.46 -9.42 11.64
N THR A 199 -14.00 -8.73 12.63
CA THR A 199 -14.34 -9.26 13.96
C THR A 199 -15.84 -9.32 14.17
N ASP A 200 -16.29 -9.89 15.29
CA ASP A 200 -17.72 -9.94 15.65
C ASP A 200 -18.37 -8.56 15.86
N GLN A 201 -17.57 -7.50 16.04
CA GLN A 201 -18.06 -6.12 16.15
C GLN A 201 -18.40 -5.47 14.80
N ASP A 202 -17.96 -6.09 13.70
CA ASP A 202 -18.11 -5.61 12.34
C ASP A 202 -19.24 -6.32 11.62
N ARG A 203 -19.78 -5.66 10.60
CA ARG A 203 -20.78 -6.27 9.72
C ARG A 203 -20.33 -6.26 8.28
N LEU A 204 -20.70 -7.31 7.56
CA LEU A 204 -20.42 -7.42 6.13
C LEU A 204 -21.67 -7.85 5.36
N SER A 205 -21.85 -7.29 4.17
CA SER A 205 -22.80 -7.74 3.16
C SER A 205 -22.10 -8.05 1.84
N LEU A 206 -22.69 -8.95 1.06
CA LEU A 206 -22.21 -9.31 -0.27
C LEU A 206 -23.31 -9.00 -1.29
N VAL A 207 -22.93 -8.28 -2.34
CA VAL A 207 -23.76 -8.01 -3.52
C VAL A 207 -23.03 -8.58 -4.73
N ALA A 208 -23.71 -9.37 -5.55
CA ALA A 208 -23.19 -9.84 -6.82
C ALA A 208 -23.92 -9.12 -7.95
N PHE A 209 -23.20 -8.69 -8.99
CA PHE A 209 -23.81 -7.98 -10.12
C PHE A 209 -23.32 -8.50 -11.48
N HIS A 210 -24.23 -8.41 -12.45
CA HIS A 210 -24.03 -8.73 -13.87
C HIS A 210 -24.88 -7.76 -14.71
N ASP A 211 -26.00 -8.17 -15.33
CA ASP A 211 -27.00 -7.24 -15.90
C ASP A 211 -27.81 -6.53 -14.80
N ASP A 212 -28.17 -7.29 -13.77
CA ASP A 212 -28.83 -6.85 -12.55
C ASP A 212 -27.94 -7.14 -11.32
N ALA A 213 -28.32 -6.57 -10.17
CA ALA A 213 -27.62 -6.75 -8.91
C ALA A 213 -28.51 -7.47 -7.88
N ARG A 214 -27.89 -8.39 -7.13
CA ARG A 214 -28.57 -9.13 -6.06
C ARG A 214 -27.73 -9.14 -4.79
N SER A 215 -28.38 -8.96 -3.64
CA SER A 215 -27.76 -9.24 -2.35
C SER A 215 -27.68 -10.76 -2.17
N VAL A 216 -26.45 -11.29 -2.15
CA VAL A 216 -26.20 -12.72 -1.94
C VAL A 216 -25.95 -13.05 -0.47
N PHE A 217 -25.58 -12.05 0.33
CA PHE A 217 -25.49 -12.13 1.77
C PHE A 217 -25.92 -10.79 2.39
N THR A 218 -26.94 -10.83 3.25
CA THR A 218 -27.46 -9.65 3.94
C THR A 218 -26.50 -9.18 5.02
N LEU A 219 -26.44 -7.87 5.26
CA LEU A 219 -25.55 -7.24 6.24
C LEU A 219 -25.67 -7.89 7.63
N SER A 220 -24.66 -8.65 8.01
CA SER A 220 -24.65 -9.47 9.23
C SER A 220 -23.32 -9.37 9.97
N GLU A 221 -23.32 -9.63 11.28
CA GLU A 221 -22.12 -9.60 12.12
C GLU A 221 -21.11 -10.69 11.73
N MET A 222 -19.82 -10.35 11.68
CA MET A 222 -18.74 -11.27 11.32
C MET A 222 -18.26 -12.11 12.52
N ASN A 223 -19.21 -12.69 13.25
CA ASN A 223 -18.96 -13.79 14.18
C ASN A 223 -18.68 -15.10 13.40
N GLU A 224 -18.33 -16.19 14.09
CA GLU A 224 -17.98 -17.46 13.42
C GLU A 224 -19.08 -17.98 12.46
N GLY A 225 -20.35 -17.84 12.85
CA GLY A 225 -21.50 -18.23 12.03
C GLY A 225 -21.66 -17.32 10.80
N GLY A 226 -21.59 -16.01 11.01
CA GLY A 226 -21.67 -15.01 9.93
C GLY A 226 -20.54 -15.15 8.92
N LYS A 227 -19.30 -15.38 9.39
CA LYS A 227 -18.14 -15.66 8.51
C LYS A 227 -18.39 -16.90 7.65
N ARG A 228 -18.88 -17.99 8.25
CA ARG A 228 -19.17 -19.24 7.52
C ARG A 228 -20.23 -19.03 6.44
N GLN A 229 -21.35 -18.39 6.79
CA GLN A 229 -22.44 -18.10 5.85
C GLN A 229 -21.99 -17.17 4.72
N ALA A 230 -21.19 -16.15 5.02
CA ALA A 230 -20.64 -15.26 4.01
C ALA A 230 -19.70 -15.99 3.04
N ILE A 231 -18.86 -16.89 3.55
CA ILE A 231 -17.97 -17.73 2.73
C ILE A 231 -18.79 -18.67 1.85
N ASP A 232 -19.82 -19.33 2.39
CA ASP A 232 -20.67 -20.23 1.61
C ASP A 232 -21.39 -19.48 0.47
N ALA A 233 -21.93 -18.29 0.75
CA ALA A 233 -22.55 -17.43 -0.25
C ALA A 233 -21.56 -16.95 -1.32
N LEU A 234 -20.33 -16.63 -0.92
CA LEU A 234 -19.25 -16.21 -1.80
C LEU A 234 -18.78 -17.34 -2.72
N GLU A 235 -18.63 -18.56 -2.19
CA GLU A 235 -18.19 -19.72 -2.98
C GLU A 235 -19.21 -20.10 -4.06
N ALA A 236 -20.50 -19.86 -3.81
CA ALA A 236 -21.61 -20.13 -4.73
C ALA A 236 -21.70 -19.16 -5.92
N LEU A 237 -20.86 -18.12 -5.99
CA LEU A 237 -20.84 -17.20 -7.13
C LEU A 237 -20.23 -17.85 -8.37
N GLU A 238 -20.85 -17.62 -9.53
CA GLU A 238 -20.39 -18.13 -10.83
C GLU A 238 -20.45 -17.01 -11.88
N PRO A 239 -19.55 -17.00 -12.88
CA PRO A 239 -19.58 -16.02 -13.97
C PRO A 239 -20.88 -16.05 -14.80
N GLN A 240 -21.30 -14.89 -15.28
CA GLN A 240 -22.54 -14.59 -16.02
C GLN A 240 -22.26 -13.62 -17.18
N ASN A 241 -23.19 -13.33 -18.09
CA ASN A 241 -22.81 -12.80 -19.41
C ASN A 241 -22.59 -11.26 -19.57
N SER A 242 -22.88 -10.41 -18.56
CA SER A 242 -22.88 -8.93 -18.73
C SER A 242 -22.41 -8.16 -17.48
N THR A 243 -22.11 -6.86 -17.63
CA THR A 243 -21.57 -6.01 -16.55
C THR A 243 -22.32 -4.66 -16.43
N ASN A 244 -22.99 -4.45 -15.29
CA ASN A 244 -23.72 -3.23 -14.91
C ASN A 244 -23.23 -2.75 -13.53
N ILE A 245 -22.16 -1.95 -13.54
CA ILE A 245 -21.51 -1.47 -12.31
C ILE A 245 -22.46 -0.60 -11.48
N TRP A 246 -23.32 0.20 -12.13
CA TRP A 246 -24.26 1.07 -11.40
C TRP A 246 -25.27 0.26 -10.60
N ALA A 247 -25.90 -0.76 -11.20
CA ALA A 247 -26.84 -1.61 -10.46
C ALA A 247 -26.19 -2.26 -9.23
N GLY A 248 -24.96 -2.76 -9.39
CA GLY A 248 -24.18 -3.31 -8.28
C GLY A 248 -23.91 -2.29 -7.18
N LEU A 249 -23.48 -1.08 -7.56
CA LEU A 249 -23.19 0.01 -6.63
C LEU A 249 -24.45 0.47 -5.90
N GLU A 250 -25.55 0.69 -6.61
CA GLU A 250 -26.85 1.08 -6.05
C GLU A 250 -27.35 0.04 -5.04
N ALA A 251 -27.32 -1.25 -5.37
CA ALA A 251 -27.68 -2.32 -4.45
C ALA A 251 -26.76 -2.36 -3.20
N GLY A 252 -25.47 -2.09 -3.37
CA GLY A 252 -24.53 -1.97 -2.24
C GLY A 252 -24.80 -0.76 -1.34
N LEU A 253 -25.12 0.39 -1.94
CA LEU A 253 -25.51 1.60 -1.22
C LEU A 253 -26.80 1.37 -0.43
N GLU A 254 -27.81 0.76 -1.05
CA GLU A 254 -29.08 0.42 -0.40
C GLU A 254 -28.91 -0.60 0.73
N SER A 255 -28.03 -1.59 0.57
CA SER A 255 -27.69 -2.55 1.62
C SER A 255 -27.17 -1.88 2.89
N LEU A 256 -26.35 -0.84 2.76
CA LEU A 256 -25.79 -0.10 3.89
C LEU A 256 -26.72 1.02 4.40
N ARG A 257 -27.52 1.64 3.52
CA ARG A 257 -28.42 2.74 3.86
C ARG A 257 -29.65 2.27 4.63
N THR A 258 -30.24 1.15 4.22
CA THR A 258 -31.44 0.57 4.85
C THR A 258 -31.14 -0.16 6.15
N ALA A 259 -29.86 -0.43 6.44
CA ALA A 259 -29.42 -0.98 7.71
C ALA A 259 -29.77 -0.06 8.89
N ARG A 260 -30.06 -0.66 10.05
CA ARG A 260 -30.36 0.07 11.29
C ARG A 260 -29.27 1.12 11.55
N ALA A 261 -29.72 2.34 11.90
CA ALA A 261 -28.83 3.44 12.26
C ALA A 261 -27.79 2.98 13.28
N SER A 262 -26.53 3.22 12.95
CA SER A 262 -25.36 2.69 13.63
C SER A 262 -24.27 3.76 13.59
N PRO A 263 -23.47 3.92 14.66
CA PRO A 263 -22.29 4.78 14.61
C PRO A 263 -21.16 4.20 13.74
N ARG A 264 -21.32 2.95 13.26
CA ARG A 264 -20.36 2.29 12.37
C ARG A 264 -20.21 3.05 11.07
N ARG A 265 -18.95 3.20 10.66
CA ARG A 265 -18.61 3.74 9.35
C ARG A 265 -18.93 2.72 8.27
N ARG A 266 -19.32 3.22 7.11
CA ARG A 266 -19.81 2.41 6.00
C ARG A 266 -18.85 2.49 4.83
N PHE A 267 -18.45 1.33 4.31
CA PHE A 267 -17.53 1.23 3.19
C PHE A 267 -18.05 0.27 2.14
N ILE A 268 -17.94 0.66 0.87
CA ILE A 268 -18.25 -0.16 -0.30
C ILE A 268 -16.96 -0.49 -1.03
N LEU A 269 -16.78 -1.75 -1.40
CA LEU A 269 -15.68 -2.21 -2.24
C LEU A 269 -16.29 -2.74 -3.53
N ILE A 270 -16.06 -2.04 -4.63
CA ILE A 270 -16.43 -2.54 -5.97
C ILE A 270 -15.25 -3.37 -6.50
N LEU A 271 -15.51 -4.63 -6.80
CA LEU A 271 -14.52 -5.61 -7.27
C LEU A 271 -14.88 -5.97 -8.71
N THR A 272 -14.14 -5.48 -9.69
CA THR A 272 -14.50 -5.58 -11.12
C THR A 272 -13.27 -5.65 -12.00
N ASP A 273 -13.41 -6.20 -13.20
CA ASP A 273 -12.43 -6.07 -14.29
C ASP A 273 -12.74 -4.86 -15.21
N GLY A 274 -13.67 -3.99 -14.80
CA GLY A 274 -13.72 -2.59 -15.21
C GLY A 274 -14.27 -2.31 -16.61
N GLN A 275 -15.04 -3.22 -17.21
CA GLN A 275 -15.69 -3.00 -18.51
C GLN A 275 -17.22 -3.03 -18.42
N PRO A 276 -17.87 -1.94 -17.95
CA PRO A 276 -19.33 -1.88 -17.96
C PRO A 276 -19.84 -1.95 -19.39
N THR A 277 -20.80 -2.86 -19.61
CA THR A 277 -21.57 -2.99 -20.85
C THR A 277 -22.81 -2.11 -20.81
N ILE A 278 -23.32 -1.82 -19.60
CA ILE A 278 -24.48 -0.95 -19.33
C ILE A 278 -24.02 0.17 -18.41
N SER A 279 -24.29 1.42 -18.80
CA SER A 279 -23.97 2.62 -18.02
C SER A 279 -25.21 3.51 -17.91
N PRO A 280 -25.41 4.18 -16.75
CA PRO A 280 -26.51 5.11 -16.58
C PRO A 280 -26.33 6.38 -17.45
N PRO A 281 -27.41 7.12 -17.74
CA PRO A 281 -27.31 8.41 -18.43
C PRO A 281 -26.36 9.37 -17.68
N GLY A 282 -25.34 9.88 -18.36
CA GLY A 282 -24.34 10.76 -17.75
C GLY A 282 -23.22 10.05 -16.97
N GLY A 283 -23.19 8.71 -16.97
CA GLY A 283 -22.13 7.90 -16.37
C GLY A 283 -22.29 7.64 -14.86
N GLU A 284 -21.52 6.68 -14.37
CA GLU A 284 -21.61 6.12 -13.02
C GLU A 284 -21.33 7.17 -11.94
N ASN A 285 -20.40 8.10 -12.19
CA ASN A 285 -20.08 9.20 -11.28
C ASN A 285 -21.30 10.13 -11.07
N THR A 286 -21.95 10.55 -12.15
CA THR A 286 -23.13 11.43 -12.07
C THR A 286 -24.27 10.78 -11.31
N ALA A 287 -24.49 9.48 -11.52
CA ALA A 287 -25.51 8.71 -10.82
C ALA A 287 -25.17 8.61 -9.31
N LEU A 288 -23.89 8.36 -8.96
CA LEU A 288 -23.44 8.30 -7.57
C LEU A 288 -23.64 9.64 -6.85
N ARG A 289 -23.27 10.75 -7.49
CA ARG A 289 -23.53 12.10 -6.97
C ARG A 289 -25.01 12.33 -6.69
N SER A 290 -25.85 12.04 -7.69
CA SER A 290 -27.30 12.20 -7.58
C SER A 290 -27.88 11.36 -6.43
N TYR A 291 -27.34 10.16 -6.20
CA TYR A 291 -27.76 9.32 -5.07
C TYR A 291 -27.41 9.94 -3.71
N PHE A 292 -26.20 10.48 -3.55
CA PHE A 292 -25.82 11.17 -2.31
C PHE A 292 -26.62 12.45 -2.07
N GLU A 293 -26.91 13.21 -3.13
CA GLU A 293 -27.78 14.40 -3.06
C GLU A 293 -29.21 14.04 -2.63
N ALA A 294 -29.78 12.95 -3.18
CA ALA A 294 -31.09 12.45 -2.79
C ALA A 294 -31.14 11.91 -1.36
N HIS A 295 -30.00 11.50 -0.80
CA HIS A 295 -29.88 10.88 0.51
C HIS A 295 -28.87 11.61 1.43
N ALA A 296 -29.00 12.93 1.57
CA ALA A 296 -28.04 13.78 2.30
C ALA A 296 -27.69 13.36 3.74
N GLY A 297 -28.52 12.53 4.40
CA GLY A 297 -28.24 11.96 5.73
C GLY A 297 -27.44 10.65 5.72
N PHE A 298 -27.07 10.14 4.54
CA PHE A 298 -26.35 8.88 4.37
C PHE A 298 -24.93 9.16 3.86
N THR A 299 -23.95 8.70 4.63
CA THR A 299 -22.52 8.79 4.29
C THR A 299 -21.91 7.40 4.21
N CYS A 300 -21.18 7.14 3.13
CA CYS A 300 -20.32 5.97 2.99
C CYS A 300 -19.11 6.30 2.11
N SER A 301 -18.03 5.54 2.24
CA SER A 301 -16.91 5.58 1.31
C SER A 301 -17.06 4.49 0.25
N VAL A 302 -16.75 4.80 -1.02
CA VAL A 302 -16.77 3.84 -2.13
C VAL A 302 -15.36 3.73 -2.71
N SER A 303 -14.75 2.56 -2.56
CA SER A 303 -13.45 2.23 -3.15
C SER A 303 -13.62 1.22 -4.29
N THR A 304 -12.80 1.37 -5.33
CA THR A 304 -12.85 0.53 -6.53
C THR A 304 -11.56 -0.30 -6.66
N PHE A 305 -11.70 -1.58 -6.96
CA PHE A 305 -10.62 -2.55 -7.10
C PHE A 305 -10.71 -3.16 -8.49
N GLY A 306 -9.79 -2.77 -9.36
CA GLY A 306 -9.72 -3.23 -10.74
C GLY A 306 -8.81 -4.46 -10.88
N PHE A 307 -9.36 -5.58 -11.33
CA PHE A 307 -8.63 -6.83 -11.56
C PHE A 307 -8.22 -7.02 -13.02
N GLY A 308 -6.98 -7.47 -13.24
CA GLY A 308 -6.44 -7.70 -14.58
C GLY A 308 -6.07 -6.40 -15.31
N TYR A 309 -5.76 -6.50 -16.61
CA TYR A 309 -5.17 -5.40 -17.40
C TYR A 309 -6.15 -4.65 -18.29
N GLN A 310 -7.38 -5.11 -18.43
CA GLN A 310 -8.34 -4.50 -19.35
C GLN A 310 -9.36 -3.61 -18.62
N LEU A 311 -8.89 -2.58 -17.95
CA LEU A 311 -9.70 -1.76 -17.04
C LEU A 311 -10.01 -0.36 -17.60
N LYS A 312 -11.24 0.11 -17.44
CA LYS A 312 -11.54 1.56 -17.52
C LYS A 312 -11.13 2.27 -16.22
N SER A 313 -9.84 2.25 -15.90
CA SER A 313 -9.29 2.79 -14.63
C SER A 313 -9.61 4.26 -14.35
N LYS A 314 -9.74 5.11 -15.39
CA LYS A 314 -10.16 6.51 -15.21
C LYS A 314 -11.58 6.59 -14.61
N MET A 315 -12.52 5.83 -15.18
CA MET A 315 -13.90 5.77 -14.70
C MET A 315 -13.97 5.19 -13.28
N LEU A 316 -13.22 4.12 -12.98
CA LEU A 316 -13.15 3.54 -11.64
C LEU A 316 -12.58 4.51 -10.60
N LEU A 317 -11.54 5.28 -10.97
CA LEU A 317 -11.00 6.34 -10.14
C LEU A 317 -12.01 7.47 -9.93
N ASP A 318 -12.74 7.87 -10.97
CA ASP A 318 -13.75 8.94 -10.87
C ASP A 318 -14.90 8.54 -9.95
N VAL A 319 -15.37 7.29 -10.00
CA VAL A 319 -16.35 6.74 -9.05
C VAL A 319 -15.79 6.74 -7.62
N ALA A 320 -14.54 6.30 -7.43
CA ALA A 320 -13.91 6.33 -6.11
C ALA A 320 -13.69 7.75 -5.57
N ARG A 321 -13.39 8.73 -6.44
CA ARG A 321 -13.26 10.15 -6.08
C ARG A 321 -14.59 10.70 -5.59
N GLU A 322 -15.68 10.46 -6.32
CA GLU A 322 -17.03 10.90 -5.92
C GLU A 322 -17.47 10.23 -4.61
N GLY A 323 -17.16 8.94 -4.44
CA GLY A 323 -17.42 8.19 -3.21
C GLY A 323 -16.40 8.38 -2.09
N LYS A 324 -15.47 9.35 -2.15
CA LYS A 324 -14.46 9.61 -1.11
C LYS A 324 -13.66 8.36 -0.70
N GLY A 325 -13.36 7.50 -1.66
CA GLY A 325 -12.56 6.30 -1.50
C GLY A 325 -11.31 6.30 -2.37
N THR A 326 -10.72 5.11 -2.49
CA THR A 326 -9.47 4.86 -3.21
C THR A 326 -9.70 3.94 -4.40
N PHE A 327 -8.81 4.02 -5.40
CA PHE A 327 -8.73 3.06 -6.49
C PHE A 327 -7.50 2.18 -6.31
N ALA A 328 -7.65 0.86 -6.42
CA ALA A 328 -6.57 -0.10 -6.41
C ALA A 328 -6.52 -0.87 -7.73
N PHE A 329 -5.31 -1.00 -8.28
CA PHE A 329 -5.03 -1.80 -9.46
C PHE A 329 -4.41 -3.13 -9.04
N ILE A 330 -5.07 -4.24 -9.38
CA ILE A 330 -4.67 -5.60 -9.03
C ILE A 330 -4.37 -6.37 -10.34
N PRO A 331 -3.12 -6.34 -10.81
CA PRO A 331 -2.74 -7.06 -12.04
C PRO A 331 -2.73 -8.57 -11.86
N ASP A 332 -2.45 -9.04 -10.65
CA ASP A 332 -2.27 -10.45 -10.31
C ASP A 332 -2.54 -10.70 -8.83
N ALA A 333 -2.65 -11.97 -8.46
CA ALA A 333 -3.05 -12.34 -7.12
C ALA A 333 -2.01 -11.94 -6.04
N LYS A 334 -0.74 -11.67 -6.36
CA LYS A 334 0.31 -11.34 -5.36
C LYS A 334 0.01 -10.06 -4.61
N ILE A 335 -0.66 -9.12 -5.26
CA ILE A 335 -0.98 -7.80 -4.70
C ILE A 335 -2.30 -7.83 -3.91
N VAL A 336 -3.11 -8.87 -4.07
CA VAL A 336 -4.47 -8.98 -3.49
C VAL A 336 -4.50 -8.77 -1.99
N GLY A 337 -3.91 -9.67 -1.20
CA GLY A 337 -4.07 -9.56 0.25
C GLY A 337 -3.35 -8.34 0.80
N THR A 338 -2.29 -7.87 0.13
CA THR A 338 -1.70 -6.56 0.47
C THR A 338 -2.75 -5.44 0.40
N CYS A 339 -3.54 -5.38 -0.68
CA CYS A 339 -4.56 -4.36 -0.87
C CYS A 339 -5.71 -4.49 0.14
N PHE A 340 -6.25 -5.69 0.35
CA PHE A 340 -7.43 -5.87 1.20
C PHE A 340 -7.11 -5.79 2.69
N VAL A 341 -5.95 -6.27 3.13
CA VAL A 341 -5.51 -6.11 4.52
C VAL A 341 -5.28 -4.63 4.84
N ASN A 342 -4.59 -3.90 3.96
CA ASN A 342 -4.42 -2.45 4.13
C ASN A 342 -5.76 -1.72 4.07
N PHE A 343 -6.69 -2.14 3.20
CA PHE A 343 -8.03 -1.55 3.15
C PHE A 343 -8.78 -1.73 4.47
N VAL A 344 -8.84 -2.95 5.02
CA VAL A 344 -9.55 -3.20 6.28
C VAL A 344 -8.90 -2.40 7.40
N ALA A 345 -7.56 -2.38 7.50
CA ALA A 345 -6.87 -1.58 8.49
C ALA A 345 -7.20 -0.08 8.37
N ASN A 346 -7.21 0.49 7.16
CA ASN A 346 -7.61 1.89 6.93
C ASN A 346 -9.08 2.13 7.32
N ALA A 347 -10.00 1.24 6.97
CA ALA A 347 -11.40 1.35 7.36
C ALA A 347 -11.57 1.37 8.89
N CYS A 348 -10.78 0.55 9.58
CA CYS A 348 -10.78 0.39 11.03
C CYS A 348 -10.11 1.55 11.79
N THR A 349 -9.17 2.25 11.16
CA THR A 349 -8.52 3.43 11.75
C THR A 349 -9.12 4.74 11.27
N ASN A 350 -10.20 4.72 10.49
CA ASN A 350 -10.81 5.95 9.99
C ASN A 350 -11.40 6.79 11.17
N LEU A 351 -11.14 8.10 11.16
CA LEU A 351 -11.67 9.14 12.07
C LEU A 351 -12.81 9.94 11.42
N ALA A 352 -12.70 10.26 10.13
CA ALA A 352 -13.75 10.92 9.37
C ALA A 352 -13.71 10.45 7.92
N LEU A 353 -14.88 10.35 7.28
CA LEU A 353 -14.97 10.11 5.83
C LEU A 353 -14.80 11.41 5.03
N ASP A 354 -15.13 12.54 5.66
CA ASP A 354 -15.16 13.85 5.05
C ASP A 354 -14.64 14.90 6.03
N ALA A 355 -13.49 15.48 5.70
CA ALA A 355 -12.91 16.59 6.43
C ALA A 355 -12.57 17.73 5.47
N LYS A 356 -12.76 18.96 5.93
CA LYS A 356 -12.52 20.19 5.18
C LYS A 356 -11.52 21.06 5.90
N VAL A 357 -10.72 21.80 5.13
CA VAL A 357 -9.81 22.81 5.66
C VAL A 357 -10.19 24.17 5.12
N HIS A 358 -10.44 25.09 6.04
CA HIS A 358 -10.76 26.48 5.79
C HIS A 358 -9.50 27.32 6.04
N LEU A 359 -9.10 28.09 5.04
CA LEU A 359 -7.89 28.91 5.05
C LEU A 359 -8.25 30.39 4.90
N GLU A 360 -8.01 31.15 5.97
CA GLU A 360 -8.29 32.59 6.06
C GLU A 360 -6.96 33.35 6.09
N PRO A 361 -6.62 34.11 5.04
CA PRO A 361 -5.40 34.90 5.04
C PRO A 361 -5.52 36.06 6.04
N GLN A 362 -4.42 36.40 6.70
CA GLN A 362 -4.37 37.42 7.75
C GLN A 362 -3.35 38.51 7.40
N ASN A 363 -3.52 39.71 7.98
CA ASN A 363 -2.53 40.79 7.94
C ASN A 363 -1.99 41.13 6.54
N GLY A 364 -2.87 41.13 5.53
CA GLY A 364 -2.50 41.47 4.15
C GLY A 364 -1.86 40.34 3.34
N ALA A 365 -1.67 39.15 3.92
CA ALA A 365 -1.34 37.96 3.16
C ALA A 365 -2.43 37.63 2.12
N SER A 366 -2.06 36.96 1.04
CA SER A 366 -3.01 36.60 -0.01
C SER A 366 -2.63 35.33 -0.74
N PHE A 367 -3.64 34.64 -1.27
CA PHE A 367 -3.44 33.50 -2.15
C PHE A 367 -3.26 33.97 -3.59
N PRO A 368 -2.39 33.32 -4.40
CA PRO A 368 -2.32 33.59 -5.81
C PRO A 368 -3.66 33.26 -6.51
N PRO A 369 -3.89 33.83 -7.70
CA PRO A 369 -5.16 33.66 -8.42
C PRO A 369 -5.37 32.24 -8.94
N VAL A 370 -4.28 31.55 -9.29
CA VAL A 370 -4.30 30.18 -9.80
C VAL A 370 -3.64 29.26 -8.77
N LEU A 371 -4.34 28.19 -8.41
CA LEU A 371 -3.82 27.08 -7.62
C LEU A 371 -4.11 25.78 -8.37
N HIS A 372 -3.26 24.79 -8.18
CA HIS A 372 -3.34 23.53 -8.91
C HIS A 372 -4.27 22.48 -8.28
N SER A 373 -4.62 22.63 -6.99
CA SER A 373 -5.50 21.71 -6.28
C SER A 373 -6.97 22.09 -6.46
N SER A 374 -7.89 21.15 -6.27
CA SER A 374 -9.33 21.46 -6.20
C SER A 374 -9.65 22.17 -4.89
N PHE A 375 -10.18 23.40 -4.98
CA PHE A 375 -10.62 24.20 -3.83
C PHE A 375 -11.87 24.99 -4.19
N GLN A 376 -12.64 25.38 -3.17
CA GLN A 376 -13.70 26.35 -3.29
C GLN A 376 -13.19 27.71 -2.79
N ARG A 377 -13.26 28.74 -3.64
CA ARG A 377 -12.98 30.11 -3.21
C ARG A 377 -14.20 30.72 -2.55
N VAL A 378 -14.02 31.26 -1.36
CA VAL A 378 -15.06 31.92 -0.56
C VAL A 378 -14.62 33.37 -0.27
N PRO A 379 -15.54 34.30 0.06
CA PRO A 379 -15.20 35.72 0.21
C PRO A 379 -14.07 35.99 1.21
N TRP A 380 -13.96 35.16 2.24
CA TRP A 380 -12.98 35.30 3.31
C TRP A 380 -11.72 34.42 3.13
N GLY A 381 -11.63 33.58 2.09
CA GLY A 381 -10.52 32.63 1.97
C GLY A 381 -10.72 31.47 1.00
N LEU A 382 -10.17 30.31 1.34
CA LEU A 382 -10.25 29.08 0.56
C LEU A 382 -10.76 27.91 1.41
N VAL A 383 -11.49 26.99 0.79
CA VAL A 383 -11.93 25.74 1.40
C VAL A 383 -11.44 24.57 0.56
N PHE A 384 -10.71 23.66 1.19
CA PHE A 384 -10.20 22.42 0.59
C PHE A 384 -10.96 21.22 1.15
N ASP A 385 -11.30 20.27 0.30
CA ASP A 385 -11.77 18.95 0.71
C ASP A 385 -10.55 18.04 0.93
N LEU A 386 -10.32 17.62 2.17
CA LEU A 386 -9.26 16.65 2.49
C LEU A 386 -9.70 15.20 2.28
N GLY A 387 -11.01 14.93 2.30
CA GLY A 387 -11.54 13.59 2.38
C GLY A 387 -11.22 12.91 3.72
N PRO A 388 -10.79 11.64 3.72
CA PRO A 388 -10.78 10.84 4.93
C PRO A 388 -9.60 11.15 5.87
N LEU A 389 -9.89 11.16 7.18
CA LEU A 389 -8.88 11.24 8.24
C LEU A 389 -8.73 9.87 8.91
N HIS A 390 -7.51 9.50 9.30
CA HIS A 390 -7.23 8.23 9.98
C HIS A 390 -6.46 8.48 11.28
N PHE A 391 -6.77 7.71 12.32
CA PHE A 391 -6.06 7.79 13.60
C PHE A 391 -4.61 7.38 13.47
N GLY A 392 -3.74 8.14 14.13
CA GLY A 392 -2.28 7.94 14.11
C GLY A 392 -1.61 8.32 12.79
N SER A 393 -2.32 8.91 11.83
CA SER A 393 -1.75 9.37 10.56
C SER A 393 -1.62 10.89 10.50
N HIS A 394 -0.96 11.38 9.46
CA HIS A 394 -0.88 12.80 9.12
C HIS A 394 -1.67 13.08 7.83
N ARG A 395 -2.26 14.27 7.75
CA ARG A 395 -2.79 14.83 6.51
C ARG A 395 -2.20 16.22 6.29
N ASP A 396 -1.50 16.37 5.18
CA ASP A 396 -0.75 17.57 4.86
C ASP A 396 -1.32 18.24 3.61
N LEU A 397 -1.28 19.57 3.60
CA LEU A 397 -1.64 20.40 2.45
C LEU A 397 -0.53 21.41 2.20
N ILE A 398 -0.24 21.68 0.93
CA ILE A 398 0.65 22.77 0.53
C ILE A 398 -0.18 23.86 -0.13
N VAL A 399 -0.08 25.09 0.38
CA VAL A 399 -0.75 26.25 -0.23
C VAL A 399 0.27 27.36 -0.47
N PRO A 400 0.46 27.79 -1.73
CA PRO A 400 1.30 28.94 -2.02
C PRO A 400 0.62 30.24 -1.53
N MET A 401 1.38 31.10 -0.86
CA MET A 401 0.90 32.37 -0.32
C MET A 401 1.89 33.50 -0.60
N LYS A 402 1.36 34.68 -0.94
CA LYS A 402 2.14 35.93 -0.92
C LYS A 402 2.01 36.54 0.47
N ILE A 403 3.14 36.76 1.12
CA ILE A 403 3.19 37.27 2.49
C ILE A 403 3.93 38.61 2.49
N PRO A 404 3.30 39.71 2.95
CA PRO A 404 3.90 41.03 2.97
C PRO A 404 5.12 41.10 3.89
N VAL A 405 6.02 42.04 3.59
CA VAL A 405 7.17 42.34 4.45
C VAL A 405 6.69 42.80 5.84
N GLY A 406 7.21 42.17 6.89
CA GLY A 406 6.89 42.50 8.28
C GLY A 406 5.78 41.66 8.90
N VAL A 407 5.20 40.71 8.13
CA VAL A 407 4.19 39.75 8.61
C VAL A 407 4.86 38.40 8.85
N HIS A 408 5.80 38.37 9.80
CA HIS A 408 6.69 37.22 10.05
C HIS A 408 6.93 36.90 11.53
N ASP A 409 6.11 37.43 12.43
CA ASP A 409 6.27 37.21 13.87
C ASP A 409 4.95 36.85 14.56
N HIS A 410 5.02 36.43 15.82
CA HIS A 410 3.85 36.03 16.62
C HIS A 410 2.80 37.14 16.79
N HIS A 411 3.15 38.40 16.56
CA HIS A 411 2.22 39.53 16.65
C HIS A 411 1.49 39.78 15.31
N HIS A 412 2.04 39.29 14.19
CA HIS A 412 1.51 39.47 12.85
C HIS A 412 1.37 38.12 12.13
N PRO A 413 0.40 37.27 12.52
CA PRO A 413 0.16 36.00 11.84
C PRO A 413 -0.32 36.22 10.40
N PHE A 414 0.00 35.29 9.49
CA PHE A 414 -0.32 35.43 8.07
C PHE A 414 -1.44 34.49 7.60
N LEU A 415 -1.75 33.45 8.35
CA LEU A 415 -2.76 32.47 7.97
C LEU A 415 -3.48 31.91 9.21
N LYS A 416 -4.81 31.88 9.13
CA LYS A 416 -5.65 31.11 10.03
C LYS A 416 -6.15 29.86 9.30
N VAL A 417 -5.89 28.70 9.88
CA VAL A 417 -6.29 27.38 9.38
C VAL A 417 -7.38 26.87 10.32
N THR A 418 -8.48 26.38 9.76
CA THR A 418 -9.53 25.68 10.53
C THR A 418 -9.85 24.36 9.87
N VAL A 419 -9.68 23.25 10.58
CA VAL A 419 -10.07 21.92 10.13
C VAL A 419 -11.45 21.62 10.67
N GLU A 420 -12.35 21.18 9.81
CA GLU A 420 -13.71 20.76 10.14
C GLU A 420 -13.89 19.31 9.73
N TRP A 421 -14.43 18.46 10.61
CA TRP A 421 -14.74 17.07 10.29
C TRP A 421 -15.98 16.61 11.04
N THR A 422 -16.63 15.59 10.49
CA THR A 422 -17.78 14.93 11.15
C THR A 422 -17.36 13.55 11.64
N SER A 423 -17.60 13.27 12.93
CA SER A 423 -17.38 11.97 13.55
C SER A 423 -18.57 11.63 14.45
N GLU A 424 -19.08 10.40 14.40
CA GLU A 424 -20.22 9.95 15.24
C GLU A 424 -21.46 10.87 15.16
N ASN A 425 -21.71 11.48 13.98
CA ASN A 425 -22.75 12.49 13.73
C ASN A 425 -22.56 13.84 14.45
N ASN A 426 -21.41 14.08 15.07
CA ASN A 426 -21.02 15.37 15.63
C ASN A 426 -20.06 16.09 14.69
N ASN A 427 -20.23 17.41 14.58
CA ASN A 427 -19.30 18.26 13.84
C ASN A 427 -18.24 18.79 14.81
N HIS A 428 -16.99 18.60 14.44
CA HIS A 428 -15.83 19.03 15.20
C HIS A 428 -15.04 20.06 14.40
N LYS A 429 -14.40 20.99 15.11
CA LYS A 429 -13.53 22.01 14.53
C LYS A 429 -12.31 22.22 15.40
N GLU A 430 -11.17 22.41 14.75
CA GLU A 430 -9.92 22.81 15.39
C GLU A 430 -9.26 23.90 14.54
N SER A 431 -8.65 24.90 15.18
CA SER A 431 -8.10 26.05 14.48
C SER A 431 -6.68 26.37 14.96
N LEU A 432 -5.85 26.81 14.02
CA LEU A 432 -4.50 27.32 14.25
C LEU A 432 -4.36 28.67 13.56
N ILE A 433 -3.71 29.62 14.23
CA ILE A 433 -3.28 30.88 13.62
C ILE A 433 -1.76 30.83 13.59
N GLY A 434 -1.18 30.81 12.38
CA GLY A 434 0.25 30.61 12.21
C GLY A 434 1.01 31.90 11.95
N SER A 435 2.18 31.95 12.56
CA SER A 435 3.19 32.99 12.45
C SER A 435 4.58 32.44 12.11
N ASP A 436 4.75 31.11 12.11
CA ASP A 436 6.07 30.48 12.05
C ASP A 436 6.61 30.45 10.62
N PHE A 437 7.87 30.83 10.48
CA PHE A 437 8.59 30.92 9.20
C PHE A 437 9.82 30.00 9.12
N VAL A 438 9.93 29.06 10.05
CA VAL A 438 11.04 28.09 10.07
C VAL A 438 10.69 26.94 9.13
N VAL A 439 11.56 26.67 8.16
CA VAL A 439 11.44 25.50 7.29
C VAL A 439 11.66 24.24 8.13
N THR A 440 10.73 23.29 8.04
CA THR A 440 10.79 22.01 8.76
C THR A 440 10.92 20.83 7.80
N ALA A 441 11.48 19.72 8.27
CA ALA A 441 11.55 18.48 7.49
C ALA A 441 10.15 18.01 7.04
N ASP A 442 9.14 18.16 7.89
CA ASP A 442 7.73 17.86 7.56
C ASP A 442 7.20 18.73 6.43
N ALA A 443 7.51 20.03 6.44
CA ALA A 443 7.11 20.92 5.35
C ALA A 443 7.79 20.54 4.03
N LEU A 444 9.07 20.17 4.05
CA LEU A 444 9.81 19.70 2.87
C LEU A 444 9.25 18.37 2.34
N ALA A 445 8.93 17.42 3.22
CA ALA A 445 8.33 16.14 2.83
C ALA A 445 6.91 16.31 2.26
N ALA A 446 6.09 17.16 2.88
CA ALA A 446 4.77 17.51 2.37
C ALA A 446 4.86 18.19 0.99
N PHE A 447 5.85 19.06 0.79
CA PHE A 447 6.12 19.72 -0.48
C PHE A 447 6.54 18.72 -1.56
N ALA A 448 7.50 17.84 -1.27
CA ALA A 448 7.92 16.78 -2.18
C ALA A 448 6.72 15.95 -2.66
N ARG A 449 5.89 15.49 -1.71
CA ARG A 449 4.69 14.70 -2.00
C ARG A 449 3.69 15.45 -2.87
N MET A 450 3.31 16.68 -2.49
CA MET A 450 2.32 17.44 -3.25
C MET A 450 2.82 17.83 -4.65
N SER A 451 4.11 18.13 -4.79
CA SER A 451 4.73 18.30 -6.11
C SER A 451 4.64 17.03 -6.95
N SER A 452 4.89 15.86 -6.36
CA SER A 452 4.72 14.57 -7.05
C SER A 452 3.28 14.32 -7.47
N VAL A 453 2.30 14.53 -6.59
CA VAL A 453 0.87 14.39 -6.91
C VAL A 453 0.51 15.27 -8.12
N HIS A 454 0.85 16.55 -8.06
CA HIS A 454 0.52 17.49 -9.14
C HIS A 454 1.20 17.14 -10.47
N SER A 455 2.49 16.80 -10.43
CA SER A 455 3.22 16.41 -11.65
C SER A 455 2.71 15.07 -12.21
N LEU A 456 2.34 14.11 -11.37
CA LEU A 456 1.81 12.82 -11.82
C LEU A 456 0.44 12.96 -12.50
N GLU A 457 -0.44 13.87 -12.03
CA GLU A 457 -1.67 14.19 -12.76
C GLU A 457 -1.38 14.65 -14.19
N GLN A 458 -0.44 15.59 -14.35
CA GLN A 458 -0.03 16.06 -15.68
C GLN A 458 0.61 14.94 -16.51
N VAL A 459 1.44 14.09 -15.89
CA VAL A 459 2.06 12.94 -16.57
C VAL A 459 0.97 11.99 -17.10
N ILE A 460 -0.04 11.67 -16.28
CA ILE A 460 -1.18 10.82 -16.67
C ILE A 460 -1.92 11.45 -17.85
N ASP A 461 -2.30 12.73 -17.76
CA ASP A 461 -3.04 13.41 -18.82
C ASP A 461 -2.26 13.43 -20.15
N LYS A 462 -0.94 13.67 -20.09
CA LYS A 462 -0.07 13.65 -21.27
C LYS A 462 0.12 12.25 -21.84
N CYS A 463 0.39 11.25 -20.98
CA CYS A 463 0.58 9.88 -21.42
C CYS A 463 -0.71 9.25 -21.97
N ASP A 464 -1.88 9.59 -21.41
CA ASP A 464 -3.18 9.20 -21.94
C ASP A 464 -3.38 9.73 -23.38
N ALA A 465 -2.95 10.96 -23.63
CA ALA A 465 -2.96 11.58 -24.95
C ALA A 465 -1.82 11.10 -25.86
N THR A 466 -1.00 10.13 -25.42
CA THR A 466 0.23 9.67 -26.10
C THR A 466 1.25 10.78 -26.37
N ASP A 467 1.20 11.87 -25.60
CA ASP A 467 2.09 13.02 -25.70
C ASP A 467 3.44 12.71 -25.02
N PRO A 468 4.58 12.80 -25.74
CA PRO A 468 5.91 12.54 -25.17
C PRO A 468 6.33 13.58 -24.11
N ALA A 469 5.54 14.63 -23.87
CA ALA A 469 5.72 15.54 -22.75
C ALA A 469 5.59 14.84 -21.39
N GLY A 470 4.77 13.79 -21.26
CA GLY A 470 4.55 13.09 -19.98
C GLY A 470 5.86 12.62 -19.31
N PRO A 471 6.66 11.75 -19.97
CA PRO A 471 7.95 11.32 -19.42
C PRO A 471 8.95 12.46 -19.18
N LYS A 472 8.86 13.56 -19.93
CA LYS A 472 9.69 14.76 -19.71
C LYS A 472 9.32 15.48 -18.40
N ILE A 473 8.02 15.64 -18.14
CA ILE A 473 7.52 16.22 -16.88
C ILE A 473 7.99 15.39 -15.69
N LEU A 474 7.89 14.06 -15.77
CA LEU A 474 8.37 13.16 -14.71
C LEU A 474 9.89 13.33 -14.48
N LYS A 475 10.69 13.42 -15.55
CA LYS A 475 12.13 13.63 -15.43
C LYS A 475 12.47 14.97 -14.77
N THR A 476 11.72 16.03 -15.07
CA THR A 476 11.89 17.34 -14.43
C THR A 476 11.57 17.27 -12.94
N LEU A 477 10.46 16.63 -12.56
CA LEU A 477 10.12 16.39 -11.16
C LEU A 477 11.23 15.63 -10.41
N ILE A 478 11.71 14.53 -10.98
CA ILE A 478 12.79 13.73 -10.37
C ILE A 478 14.02 14.60 -10.13
N GLY A 479 14.41 15.43 -11.10
CA GLY A 479 15.54 16.36 -10.95
C GLY A 479 15.34 17.37 -9.81
N GLN A 480 14.14 17.92 -9.66
CA GLN A 480 13.80 18.83 -8.57
C GLN A 480 13.89 18.12 -7.21
N LEU A 481 13.34 16.91 -7.10
CA LEU A 481 13.31 16.15 -5.85
C LEU A 481 14.68 15.61 -5.45
N ILE A 482 15.60 15.35 -6.39
CA ILE A 482 16.99 15.02 -6.06
C ILE A 482 17.65 16.18 -5.29
N GLY A 483 17.45 17.43 -5.75
CA GLY A 483 17.99 18.60 -5.04
C GLY A 483 17.36 18.78 -3.65
N LEU A 484 16.06 18.51 -3.54
CA LEU A 484 15.34 18.56 -2.27
C LEU A 484 15.80 17.48 -1.30
N GLU A 485 15.95 16.22 -1.75
CA GLU A 485 16.40 15.10 -0.93
C GLU A 485 17.83 15.29 -0.42
N ALA A 486 18.72 15.83 -1.25
CA ALA A 486 20.09 16.16 -0.84
C ALA A 486 20.14 17.18 0.32
N THR A 487 19.15 18.08 0.37
CA THR A 487 19.04 19.13 1.39
C THR A 487 18.34 18.61 2.65
N ALA A 488 17.18 17.94 2.48
CA ALA A 488 16.33 17.50 3.58
C ALA A 488 16.82 16.22 4.26
N LYS A 489 17.41 15.29 3.50
CA LYS A 489 17.79 13.92 3.94
C LYS A 489 16.67 13.18 4.68
N ASP A 490 15.43 13.44 4.29
CA ASP A 490 14.25 12.87 4.93
C ASP A 490 13.88 11.54 4.29
N ALA A 491 13.67 10.51 5.13
CA ALA A 491 13.37 9.15 4.68
C ALA A 491 12.10 9.06 3.82
N ARG A 492 11.11 9.94 4.04
CA ARG A 492 9.86 9.97 3.25
C ARG A 492 10.13 10.45 1.83
N ILE A 493 10.99 11.47 1.70
CA ILE A 493 11.42 11.97 0.39
C ILE A 493 12.26 10.91 -0.32
N THR A 494 13.18 10.27 0.40
CA THR A 494 14.02 9.18 -0.16
C THR A 494 13.17 8.01 -0.65
N ALA A 495 12.18 7.56 0.13
CA ALA A 495 11.29 6.47 -0.25
C ALA A 495 10.45 6.81 -1.49
N LEU A 496 9.85 8.00 -1.54
CA LEU A 496 9.10 8.47 -2.70
C LEU A 496 9.98 8.61 -3.96
N LEU A 497 11.16 9.23 -3.81
CA LEU A 497 12.06 9.50 -4.93
C LEU A 497 12.71 8.23 -5.47
N LYS A 498 13.45 7.51 -4.61
CA LYS A 498 14.26 6.37 -5.01
C LYS A 498 13.43 5.09 -5.13
N GLY A 499 12.40 4.94 -4.30
CA GLY A 499 11.56 3.74 -4.28
C GLY A 499 10.43 3.72 -5.30
N ASP A 500 9.80 4.87 -5.57
CA ASP A 500 8.63 4.92 -6.44
C ASP A 500 8.91 5.63 -7.77
N LEU A 501 9.34 6.90 -7.70
CA LEU A 501 9.50 7.77 -8.88
C LEU A 501 10.58 7.27 -9.83
N GLN A 502 11.75 6.92 -9.33
CA GLN A 502 12.88 6.43 -10.13
C GLN A 502 12.71 4.98 -10.60
N GLU A 503 11.84 4.21 -9.95
CA GLU A 503 11.64 2.79 -10.21
C GLU A 503 10.34 2.52 -10.98
N ARG A 504 9.29 2.07 -10.29
CA ARG A 504 8.05 1.59 -10.91
C ARG A 504 7.34 2.67 -11.71
N ILE A 505 7.32 3.92 -11.24
CA ILE A 505 6.66 5.03 -11.95
C ILE A 505 7.42 5.36 -13.23
N SER A 506 8.75 5.45 -13.19
CA SER A 506 9.56 5.65 -14.40
C SER A 506 9.42 4.49 -15.39
N LYS A 507 9.38 3.25 -14.90
CA LYS A 507 9.14 2.05 -15.74
C LYS A 507 7.74 2.07 -16.39
N ALA A 508 6.73 2.54 -15.66
CA ALA A 508 5.35 2.62 -16.13
C ALA A 508 5.17 3.55 -17.33
N VAL A 509 5.93 4.66 -17.38
CA VAL A 509 5.83 5.66 -18.45
C VAL A 509 6.94 5.55 -19.49
N SER A 510 7.79 4.52 -19.42
CA SER A 510 8.98 4.41 -20.27
C SER A 510 8.65 4.20 -21.75
N THR A 511 7.53 3.54 -22.05
CA THR A 511 7.01 3.37 -23.43
C THR A 511 5.49 3.49 -23.44
N VAL A 512 4.92 3.80 -24.60
CA VAL A 512 3.46 3.92 -24.77
C VAL A 512 2.77 2.59 -24.48
N GLU A 513 3.36 1.48 -24.91
CA GLU A 513 2.81 0.13 -24.73
C GLU A 513 2.76 -0.26 -23.25
N ARG A 514 3.82 0.05 -22.48
CA ARG A 514 3.85 -0.19 -21.04
C ARG A 514 2.82 0.66 -20.31
N TYR A 515 2.72 1.93 -20.69
CA TYR A 515 1.76 2.84 -20.09
C TYR A 515 0.32 2.37 -20.35
N GLN A 516 -0.03 2.08 -21.60
CA GLN A 516 -1.37 1.62 -21.97
C GLN A 516 -1.74 0.29 -21.32
N ARG A 517 -0.77 -0.62 -21.14
CA ARG A 517 -1.03 -1.94 -20.58
C ARG A 517 -1.25 -1.93 -19.07
N TRP A 518 -0.44 -1.19 -18.31
CA TRP A 518 -0.53 -1.22 -16.84
C TRP A 518 -0.18 0.12 -16.19
N GLY A 519 0.70 0.92 -16.81
CA GLY A 519 1.16 2.18 -16.23
C GLY A 519 0.02 3.16 -15.96
N ALA A 520 -0.94 3.26 -16.87
CA ALA A 520 -2.14 4.08 -16.71
C ALA A 520 -2.93 3.71 -15.45
N HIS A 521 -3.12 2.42 -15.17
CA HIS A 521 -3.86 1.93 -14.02
C HIS A 521 -3.06 2.15 -12.73
N TYR A 522 -1.78 1.78 -12.74
CA TYR A 522 -0.89 1.90 -11.60
C TYR A 522 -0.69 3.37 -11.18
N LEU A 523 -0.40 4.29 -12.10
CA LEU A 523 -0.19 5.71 -11.78
C LEU A 523 -1.43 6.31 -11.11
N ARG A 524 -2.63 5.97 -11.58
CA ARG A 524 -3.90 6.43 -10.98
C ARG A 524 -4.09 5.94 -9.55
N ALA A 525 -3.74 4.67 -9.27
CA ALA A 525 -3.85 4.09 -7.93
C ALA A 525 -2.84 4.72 -6.95
N VAL A 526 -1.58 4.87 -7.36
CA VAL A 526 -0.52 5.47 -6.52
C VAL A 526 -0.75 6.96 -6.31
N LEU A 527 -1.14 7.70 -7.37
CA LEU A 527 -1.53 9.11 -7.27
C LEU A 527 -2.59 9.29 -6.18
N ARG A 528 -3.68 8.52 -6.26
CA ARG A 528 -4.79 8.59 -5.30
C ARG A 528 -4.35 8.26 -3.87
N SER A 529 -3.41 7.32 -3.72
CA SER A 529 -2.86 6.94 -2.42
C SER A 529 -2.04 8.09 -1.79
N HIS A 530 -1.24 8.79 -2.57
CA HIS A 530 -0.50 9.98 -2.11
C HIS A 530 -1.39 11.21 -1.88
N GLU A 531 -2.48 11.39 -2.64
CA GLU A 531 -3.48 12.45 -2.39
C GLU A 531 -4.06 12.32 -0.97
N TYR A 532 -4.37 11.09 -0.57
CA TYR A 532 -4.95 10.78 0.74
C TYR A 532 -3.93 10.44 1.84
N GLN A 533 -2.64 10.32 1.50
CA GLN A 533 -1.59 9.87 2.42
C GLN A 533 -1.96 8.54 3.10
N MET A 534 -2.41 7.58 2.29
CA MET A 534 -2.84 6.27 2.75
C MET A 534 -1.93 5.18 2.20
N ARG A 535 -1.55 4.23 3.07
CA ARG A 535 -0.90 3.00 2.61
C ARG A 535 -1.98 2.07 2.05
N THR A 536 -1.91 1.80 0.76
CA THR A 536 -2.88 0.95 0.05
C THR A 536 -2.29 -0.38 -0.39
N ASN A 537 -0.97 -0.54 -0.41
CA ASN A 537 -0.26 -1.78 -0.73
C ASN A 537 1.14 -1.82 -0.08
N PHE A 538 1.85 -2.94 -0.19
CA PHE A 538 3.23 -3.11 0.30
C PHE A 538 4.33 -2.95 -0.76
N MET A 539 3.94 -2.87 -2.03
CA MET A 539 4.86 -2.90 -3.17
C MET A 539 5.56 -1.56 -3.41
N ASP A 540 4.93 -0.47 -2.98
CA ASP A 540 5.40 0.89 -3.23
C ASP A 540 6.04 1.46 -1.94
N PRO A 541 7.38 1.61 -1.90
CA PRO A 541 8.11 2.16 -0.75
C PRO A 541 7.59 3.51 -0.25
N GLY A 542 7.22 4.43 -1.14
CA GLY A 542 6.72 5.75 -0.74
C GLY A 542 5.35 5.72 -0.08
N LEU A 543 4.61 4.60 -0.15
CA LEU A 543 3.39 4.38 0.62
C LEU A 543 3.64 3.78 2.00
N GLN A 544 4.81 3.16 2.24
CA GLN A 544 5.11 2.49 3.51
C GLN A 544 5.30 3.47 4.67
N VAL A 545 5.50 4.75 4.36
CA VAL A 545 5.61 5.83 5.35
C VAL A 545 4.26 6.27 5.91
N TYR A 546 3.14 5.78 5.35
CA TYR A 546 1.80 6.11 5.79
C TYR A 546 1.25 5.06 6.76
N GLY A 547 0.54 5.56 7.77
CA GLY A 547 -0.09 4.76 8.81
C GLY A 547 0.44 5.06 10.21
N GLY A 548 -0.39 4.80 11.22
CA GLY A 548 -0.02 4.89 12.62
C GLY A 548 0.32 3.53 13.24
N VAL A 549 0.51 3.52 14.55
CA VAL A 549 0.84 2.30 15.33
C VAL A 549 -0.27 1.25 15.18
N LEU A 550 -1.51 1.62 15.51
CA LEU A 550 -2.67 0.71 15.41
C LEU A 550 -2.88 0.21 13.98
N PHE A 551 -2.68 1.08 12.98
CA PHE A 551 -2.79 0.65 11.58
C PHE A 551 -1.76 -0.42 11.24
N SER A 552 -0.51 -0.25 11.68
CA SER A 552 0.55 -1.24 11.46
C SER A 552 0.27 -2.57 12.16
N GLU A 553 -0.26 -2.54 13.38
CA GLU A 553 -0.70 -3.75 14.12
C GLU A 553 -1.81 -4.50 13.38
N LEU A 554 -2.84 -3.79 12.90
CA LEU A 554 -3.94 -4.39 12.13
C LEU A 554 -3.46 -4.98 10.82
N VAL A 555 -2.53 -4.29 10.14
CA VAL A 555 -1.95 -4.80 8.89
C VAL A 555 -1.10 -6.04 9.13
N HIS A 556 -0.31 -6.07 10.21
CA HIS A 556 0.44 -7.26 10.59
C HIS A 556 -0.50 -8.45 10.90
N SER A 557 -1.50 -8.24 11.75
CA SER A 557 -2.48 -9.28 12.10
C SER A 557 -3.25 -9.78 10.88
N GLY A 558 -3.72 -8.88 10.00
CA GLY A 558 -4.40 -9.25 8.77
C GLY A 558 -3.49 -10.00 7.79
N GLY A 559 -2.20 -9.67 7.77
CA GLY A 559 -1.19 -10.40 6.99
C GLY A 559 -1.05 -11.86 7.43
N GLU A 560 -0.97 -12.12 8.74
CA GLU A 560 -0.93 -13.49 9.27
C GLU A 560 -2.21 -14.28 8.96
N ILE A 561 -3.38 -13.62 9.10
CA ILE A 561 -4.66 -14.23 8.73
C ILE A 561 -4.66 -14.61 7.26
N PHE A 562 -4.21 -13.71 6.37
CA PHE A 562 -4.15 -13.96 4.94
C PHE A 562 -3.26 -15.16 4.60
N LYS A 563 -2.05 -15.23 5.17
CA LYS A 563 -1.12 -16.35 4.97
C LYS A 563 -1.74 -17.71 5.34
N GLY A 564 -2.63 -17.73 6.34
CA GLY A 564 -3.35 -18.93 6.75
C GLY A 564 -4.50 -19.35 5.82
N LEU A 565 -4.89 -18.54 4.82
CA LEU A 565 -6.02 -18.85 3.95
C LEU A 565 -5.61 -19.80 2.81
N PRO A 566 -6.31 -20.94 2.61
CA PRO A 566 -6.00 -21.85 1.53
C PRO A 566 -6.37 -21.22 0.18
N LEU A 567 -5.42 -21.25 -0.77
CA LEU A 567 -5.68 -20.98 -2.19
C LEU A 567 -6.32 -22.22 -2.83
N LYS A 568 -7.55 -22.10 -3.33
CA LYS A 568 -8.21 -23.14 -4.14
C LYS A 568 -7.96 -22.84 -5.62
N LYS A 569 -7.46 -23.83 -6.38
CA LYS A 569 -7.22 -23.69 -7.83
C LYS A 569 -8.44 -24.14 -8.64
N TYR A 570 -8.63 -23.53 -9.81
CA TYR A 570 -9.68 -23.85 -10.79
C TYR A 570 -9.63 -25.32 -11.26
N SER A 571 -8.46 -25.97 -11.19
CA SER A 571 -8.26 -27.37 -11.59
C SER A 571 -9.14 -28.38 -10.85
N ASP A 572 -9.73 -28.00 -9.70
CA ASP A 572 -10.61 -28.88 -8.92
C ASP A 572 -12.08 -28.86 -9.38
N HIS A 573 -12.51 -27.80 -10.07
CA HIS A 573 -13.90 -27.68 -10.55
C HIS A 573 -14.18 -28.56 -11.77
N ASN A 574 -13.22 -28.70 -12.70
CA ASN A 574 -13.38 -29.50 -13.92
C ASN A 574 -13.09 -31.00 -13.74
N ALA A 575 -12.51 -31.42 -12.60
CA ALA A 575 -12.28 -32.83 -12.32
C ALA A 575 -13.58 -33.62 -12.10
N LYS A 576 -14.71 -32.94 -11.82
CA LYS A 576 -16.01 -33.59 -11.57
C LYS A 576 -16.90 -33.76 -12.81
N SER A 577 -16.56 -33.15 -13.96
CA SER A 577 -17.43 -33.18 -15.15
C SER A 577 -17.02 -34.17 -16.25
N ASN A 578 -15.84 -34.78 -16.20
CA ASN A 578 -15.41 -35.75 -17.22
C ASN A 578 -15.28 -37.16 -16.63
N ASN A 579 -16.43 -37.83 -16.53
CA ASN A 579 -16.52 -39.24 -16.20
C ASN A 579 -16.18 -40.11 -17.44
N ASN A 580 -15.00 -39.90 -18.05
CA ASN A 580 -14.51 -40.75 -19.13
C ASN A 580 -13.10 -41.25 -18.85
N LYS A 581 -13.02 -42.59 -18.74
CA LYS A 581 -11.83 -43.39 -18.49
C LYS A 581 -10.70 -43.03 -19.46
N SER A 582 -9.62 -42.45 -18.94
CA SER A 582 -8.27 -42.57 -19.48
C SER A 582 -7.26 -42.28 -18.38
N LYS A 583 -6.77 -43.35 -17.73
CA LYS A 583 -5.62 -43.26 -16.83
C LYS A 583 -4.39 -42.80 -17.62
N LYS A 584 -4.00 -41.55 -17.45
CA LYS A 584 -2.61 -41.10 -17.65
C LYS A 584 -2.19 -40.35 -16.39
N ASN A 585 -1.06 -40.78 -15.82
CA ASN A 585 -0.43 -40.19 -14.64
C ASN A 585 -0.07 -38.73 -14.92
N ALA A 586 -0.97 -37.80 -14.60
CA ALA A 586 -0.61 -36.40 -14.41
C ALA A 586 -0.15 -36.25 -12.96
N ILE A 587 1.12 -35.88 -12.78
CA ILE A 587 1.66 -35.48 -11.48
C ILE A 587 0.85 -34.26 -11.05
N ALA A 588 0.12 -34.37 -9.93
CA ALA A 588 -0.62 -33.26 -9.36
C ALA A 588 0.36 -32.10 -9.12
N ALA A 589 0.12 -30.95 -9.75
CA ALA A 589 0.91 -29.76 -9.50
C ALA A 589 0.75 -29.40 -8.01
N ALA A 590 1.87 -29.30 -7.29
CA ALA A 590 1.86 -28.93 -5.89
C ALA A 590 1.05 -27.63 -5.68
N VAL A 591 0.25 -27.61 -4.61
CA VAL A 591 -0.43 -26.39 -4.14
C VAL A 591 0.67 -25.39 -3.77
N PRO A 592 0.69 -24.17 -4.34
CA PRO A 592 1.62 -23.14 -3.91
C PRO A 592 1.29 -22.83 -2.44
N VAL A 593 2.31 -22.92 -1.59
CA VAL A 593 2.20 -22.52 -0.18
C VAL A 593 2.08 -21.00 -0.15
N ALA A 594 1.12 -20.45 0.59
CA ALA A 594 0.89 -19.01 0.72
C ALA A 594 2.17 -18.26 1.16
N ASP A 595 3.10 -18.94 1.84
CA ASP A 595 4.41 -18.44 2.27
C ASP A 595 5.29 -17.93 1.11
N SER A 596 5.24 -18.54 -0.08
CA SER A 596 6.03 -18.07 -1.24
C SER A 596 5.41 -16.87 -1.96
N TYR A 597 4.21 -16.46 -1.55
CA TYR A 597 3.43 -15.41 -2.20
C TYR A 597 3.64 -14.03 -1.56
N TYR A 598 4.12 -13.98 -0.30
CA TYR A 598 4.23 -12.77 0.52
C TYR A 598 5.66 -12.34 0.89
N ALA A 599 6.68 -13.15 0.65
CA ALA A 599 8.04 -12.86 1.09
C ALA A 599 8.84 -11.99 0.08
N GLY A 600 8.51 -10.69 0.01
CA GLY A 600 9.54 -9.66 -0.17
C GLY A 600 9.79 -9.05 -1.56
N ASN A 601 10.11 -7.76 -1.52
CA ASN A 601 10.35 -6.81 -2.62
C ASN A 601 11.68 -7.00 -3.39
N SER A 602 12.39 -8.12 -3.27
CA SER A 602 13.66 -8.38 -4.00
C SER A 602 14.39 -9.69 -3.67
N GLY A 603 13.83 -10.60 -2.88
CA GLY A 603 14.49 -11.86 -2.51
C GLY A 603 14.00 -13.04 -3.35
N GLY A 604 14.93 -13.84 -3.90
CA GLY A 604 14.56 -15.19 -4.34
C GLY A 604 14.08 -16.01 -3.14
N CYS A 605 13.04 -16.82 -3.32
CA CYS A 605 12.52 -17.66 -2.23
C CYS A 605 13.54 -18.75 -1.86
N PHE A 606 13.81 -18.90 -0.57
CA PHE A 606 14.59 -20.01 -0.02
C PHE A 606 13.65 -21.12 0.44
N SER A 607 13.97 -22.37 0.15
CA SER A 607 13.23 -23.52 0.69
C SER A 607 13.42 -23.60 2.21
N GLY A 608 12.44 -24.13 2.94
CA GLY A 608 12.61 -24.43 4.37
C GLY A 608 13.76 -25.42 4.67
N GLU A 609 14.19 -26.18 3.65
CA GLU A 609 15.36 -27.07 3.69
C GLU A 609 16.70 -26.32 3.58
N CYS A 610 16.69 -25.03 3.22
CA CYS A 610 17.90 -24.23 3.14
C CYS A 610 18.48 -24.05 4.55
N VAL A 611 19.79 -24.22 4.68
CA VAL A 611 20.51 -24.06 5.94
C VAL A 611 21.05 -22.65 6.08
N VAL A 612 20.89 -22.08 7.26
CA VAL A 612 21.46 -20.81 7.69
C VAL A 612 22.41 -21.06 8.86
N GLN A 613 23.47 -20.28 8.98
CA GLN A 613 24.33 -20.36 10.15
C GLN A 613 23.67 -19.61 11.30
N CYS A 614 23.42 -20.27 12.42
CA CYS A 614 22.81 -19.71 13.62
C CYS A 614 23.84 -19.73 14.76
N LYS A 615 23.94 -18.63 15.51
CA LYS A 615 24.76 -18.55 16.72
C LYS A 615 23.92 -18.98 17.92
N GLU A 616 24.31 -20.08 18.55
CA GLU A 616 23.65 -20.60 19.76
C GLU A 616 24.07 -19.81 21.02
N GLN A 617 23.37 -20.05 22.13
CA GLN A 617 23.61 -19.37 23.42
C GLN A 617 25.02 -19.65 24.00
N ASP A 618 25.64 -20.76 23.61
CA ASP A 618 27.01 -21.12 23.97
C ASP A 618 28.07 -20.34 23.13
N GLY A 619 27.62 -19.51 22.18
CA GLY A 619 28.46 -18.72 21.29
C GLY A 619 28.98 -19.48 20.08
N MET A 620 28.66 -20.77 19.93
CA MET A 620 29.03 -21.57 18.76
C MET A 620 28.10 -21.31 17.58
N VAL A 621 28.66 -21.40 16.37
CA VAL A 621 27.93 -21.25 15.12
C VAL A 621 27.59 -22.64 14.58
N ARG A 622 26.31 -22.93 14.37
CA ARG A 622 25.83 -24.20 13.81
C ARG A 622 24.88 -23.96 12.65
N GLU A 623 24.82 -24.93 11.74
CA GLU A 623 23.83 -24.89 10.67
C GLU A 623 22.44 -25.23 11.22
N LYS A 624 21.46 -24.42 10.85
CA LYS A 624 20.06 -24.57 11.22
C LYS A 624 19.21 -24.47 9.96
N GLN A 625 18.26 -25.39 9.78
CA GLN A 625 17.33 -25.28 8.65
C GLN A 625 16.43 -24.05 8.82
N LEU A 626 16.10 -23.38 7.73
CA LEU A 626 15.19 -22.23 7.71
C LEU A 626 13.82 -22.59 8.32
N SER A 627 13.32 -23.81 8.12
CA SER A 627 12.11 -24.34 8.76
C SER A 627 12.16 -24.40 10.29
N GLN A 628 13.37 -24.44 10.86
CA GLN A 628 13.62 -24.57 12.30
C GLN A 628 13.99 -23.24 12.96
N VAL A 629 14.20 -22.18 12.17
CA VAL A 629 14.44 -20.83 12.69
C VAL A 629 13.21 -20.37 13.50
N ARG A 630 13.45 -19.66 14.60
CA ARG A 630 12.46 -19.09 15.52
C ARG A 630 12.82 -17.63 15.83
N SER A 631 11.84 -16.82 16.20
CA SER A 631 12.10 -15.45 16.71
C SER A 631 13.06 -15.53 17.90
N GLY A 632 14.07 -14.66 17.90
CA GLY A 632 15.17 -14.66 18.87
C GLY A 632 16.41 -15.47 18.45
N ASP A 633 16.36 -16.26 17.38
CA ASP A 633 17.56 -16.91 16.83
C ASP A 633 18.51 -15.86 16.24
N CYS A 634 19.81 -15.99 16.50
CA CYS A 634 20.83 -15.10 15.92
C CYS A 634 21.39 -15.72 14.64
N LEU A 635 20.88 -15.30 13.48
CA LEU A 635 21.34 -15.79 12.19
C LEU A 635 22.56 -15.01 11.70
N GLN A 636 23.45 -15.70 11.03
CA GLN A 636 24.58 -15.12 10.36
C GLN A 636 24.05 -14.30 9.18
N VAL A 637 24.26 -13.00 9.26
CA VAL A 637 23.87 -12.06 8.23
C VAL A 637 25.12 -11.42 7.68
N VAL A 638 25.07 -11.08 6.40
CA VAL A 638 26.11 -10.27 5.79
C VAL A 638 25.57 -8.85 5.81
N ASP A 639 26.26 -7.97 6.53
CA ASP A 639 25.90 -6.56 6.52
C ASP A 639 26.11 -5.98 5.11
N ALA A 640 25.64 -4.75 4.90
CA ALA A 640 25.79 -4.09 3.61
C ALA A 640 27.28 -4.03 3.19
N ALA A 641 28.21 -3.92 4.15
CA ALA A 641 29.66 -3.86 3.90
C ALA A 641 30.32 -5.23 3.63
N GLY A 642 29.56 -6.33 3.58
CA GLY A 642 30.10 -7.66 3.35
C GLY A 642 30.67 -8.34 4.59
N HIS A 643 30.54 -7.72 5.78
CA HIS A 643 30.96 -8.34 7.02
C HIS A 643 29.95 -9.37 7.47
N VAL A 644 30.50 -10.53 7.82
CA VAL A 644 29.73 -11.63 8.36
C VAL A 644 29.50 -11.35 9.85
N GLY A 645 28.28 -10.93 10.18
CA GLY A 645 27.81 -10.68 11.53
C GLY A 645 26.71 -11.65 11.94
N PHE A 646 26.15 -11.47 13.13
CA PHE A 646 24.96 -12.20 13.58
C PHE A 646 23.88 -11.21 13.99
N SER A 647 22.66 -11.41 13.52
CA SER A 647 21.50 -10.56 13.84
C SER A 647 20.35 -11.41 14.35
N PRO A 648 19.62 -10.97 15.39
CA PRO A 648 18.47 -11.69 15.90
C PRO A 648 17.30 -11.63 14.91
N VAL A 649 16.60 -12.76 14.77
CA VAL A 649 15.36 -12.86 14.00
C VAL A 649 14.25 -12.18 14.82
N LEU A 650 13.75 -11.04 14.33
CA LEU A 650 12.72 -10.25 15.01
C LEU A 650 11.33 -10.88 14.84
N CYS A 651 11.02 -11.38 13.64
CA CYS A 651 9.78 -12.08 13.30
C CYS A 651 10.04 -13.10 12.19
N LEU A 652 9.14 -14.08 12.03
CA LEU A 652 9.14 -15.07 10.95
C LEU A 652 7.99 -14.81 9.99
#